data_AF-A0A1S9DS16-F1
#
_entry.id   AF-A0A1S9DS16-F1
#
_cell.length_a   1.000
_cell.length_b   1.000
_cell.length_c   1.000
_cell.angle_alpha   90.00
_cell.angle_beta   90.00
_cell.angle_gamma   90.00
#
_symmetry.space_group_name_H-M   'P 1'
#
loop_
_entity.id
_entity.type
_entity.pdbx_description
1 polymer ?
#
loop_
_entity_poly.entity_id
_entity_poly.type
_entity_poly.pdbx_seq_one_letter_code
_entity_poly.pdbx_strand_id
1 'polypeptide(L)'
;MSHTEAARTDSLGEQETRGDVESDKKAKNRRPANTAFRQQRLKAWQPILTPRSVLPLFFVVGVIFAPIGGLLLWASSEVQEIVIDYSECADKAQRTPVPIPDKVQSSFKSSNQQPNPTWMKYRDEQTNETICRLSFKIPESIEPPVFMYYRLTNFYQNHRRYVKSLDIDQLKGKPVDNKTIDGGSCDPLKLDDSGKAYYPCGLIANSMFNDTIKSPELLNDGNDDDPVVYVMTNKGIAWDSDKQLIKTTQYKPGQVVPPPNWQARYPHNYTTEIPDLHDNEEFMVWMRTAALPNFSKLSRRNDTTAMSPGTYQLDIADHFPVTEYGGTKSILISSRTVIGGQNPFMGIAYVVVGGLCVLLGALFTIAHLVRPRKLGDHTYLTWNNEQESSAIATGRDNSIAGYIQASRGFCATGPPTESLKAEYRRLSALGSQSYNPVDSESRAAITPIVIDTWFHIITGEAGTELISDEMIADQLSYLQNAYWNATISYRLQGVTRSANDTWARNEDEMAMKTVLRRGSYRTLNVYFHTDLQASPNAGARAFDIVRRELGVSQQQPTSMLGFCTLPDPSINASSPPSTYIKDGCNVLAETMPGGSLAHYNRGGTAIHEIGHWNGLLHTFEGESCSSDNEGDFIADTPQQSKPTEGCPAQKDSCPELPGFDAIHNFMDYSSDECYDSFTPDQVSRMRSMWFAMRDGK
;
A
#
# COMPACT_ATOMS: atom_id res chain seq x y z
N MET A 1 26.15 -50.43 16.47
CA MET A 1 27.60 -50.21 16.67
C MET A 1 27.76 -48.75 17.09
N SER A 2 27.56 -48.45 18.37
CA SER A 2 28.63 -48.21 19.38
C SER A 2 29.60 -47.11 18.94
N HIS A 3 29.36 -45.86 19.32
CA HIS A 3 29.84 -45.29 20.59
C HIS A 3 29.22 -43.91 20.81
N THR A 4 28.50 -43.77 21.91
CA THR A 4 28.14 -42.50 22.55
C THR A 4 29.15 -42.31 23.66
N GLU A 5 29.89 -41.21 23.70
CA GLU A 5 30.73 -40.88 24.86
C GLU A 5 30.34 -39.53 25.45
N ALA A 6 30.20 -39.58 26.76
CA ALA A 6 29.50 -38.65 27.60
C ALA A 6 30.38 -37.48 28.03
N ALA A 7 29.70 -36.38 28.35
CA ALA A 7 30.26 -35.26 29.07
C ALA A 7 30.67 -35.67 30.50
N ARG A 8 31.88 -35.27 30.91
CA ARG A 8 32.24 -34.98 32.31
C ARG A 8 33.54 -34.19 32.36
N THR A 9 33.54 -33.06 33.05
CA THR A 9 34.44 -32.78 34.18
C THR A 9 33.98 -31.49 34.86
N ASP A 10 33.51 -31.67 36.08
CA ASP A 10 33.20 -30.65 37.06
C ASP A 10 34.40 -30.45 38.00
N SER A 11 34.54 -29.22 38.49
CA SER A 11 35.01 -28.82 39.83
C SER A 11 36.51 -28.84 40.22
N LEU A 12 37.01 -27.61 40.41
CA LEU A 12 37.62 -27.04 41.64
C LEU A 12 38.73 -27.80 42.37
N GLY A 13 39.89 -27.13 42.48
CA GLY A 13 40.78 -27.29 43.62
C GLY A 13 42.19 -26.73 43.38
N GLU A 14 42.43 -25.46 43.67
CA GLU A 14 43.79 -24.95 43.93
C GLU A 14 43.78 -23.94 45.10
N GLN A 15 43.90 -24.52 46.28
CA GLN A 15 44.81 -24.19 47.39
C GLN A 15 45.32 -22.74 47.54
N GLU A 16 44.89 -22.10 48.64
CA GLU A 16 45.50 -20.91 49.22
C GLU A 16 46.99 -21.14 49.56
N THR A 17 47.86 -20.21 49.15
CA THR A 17 49.10 -19.90 49.86
C THR A 17 49.29 -18.38 49.92
N ARG A 18 49.44 -17.88 51.15
CA ARG A 18 49.71 -16.49 51.51
C ARG A 18 51.21 -16.21 51.30
N GLY A 19 51.53 -15.16 50.55
CA GLY A 19 52.86 -14.57 50.46
C GLY A 19 52.77 -13.15 49.89
N ASP A 20 53.01 -12.15 50.73
CA ASP A 20 53.17 -10.74 50.35
C ASP A 20 54.38 -10.57 49.44
N VAL A 21 54.22 -9.98 48.23
CA VAL A 21 55.20 -9.12 47.54
C VAL A 21 54.49 -8.39 46.38
N GLU A 22 54.42 -7.06 46.51
CA GLU A 22 54.62 -6.04 45.46
C GLU A 22 53.62 -5.88 44.30
N SER A 23 53.41 -4.61 43.98
CA SER A 23 52.44 -4.07 43.05
C SER A 23 52.71 -4.46 41.58
N ASP A 24 51.95 -5.39 41.02
CA ASP A 24 51.85 -5.52 39.56
C ASP A 24 50.57 -4.84 39.07
N LYS A 25 50.75 -3.63 38.53
CA LYS A 25 49.74 -2.94 37.72
C LYS A 25 49.33 -3.91 36.59
N LYS A 26 48.12 -4.47 36.66
CA LYS A 26 47.48 -5.18 35.53
C LYS A 26 47.72 -4.35 34.27
N ALA A 27 48.56 -4.85 33.37
CA ALA A 27 48.82 -4.20 32.11
C ALA A 27 47.47 -3.94 31.43
N LYS A 28 47.15 -2.68 31.15
CA LYS A 28 45.93 -2.29 30.43
C LYS A 28 46.03 -2.82 29.00
N ASN A 29 45.70 -4.09 28.83
CA ASN A 29 45.65 -4.72 27.52
C ASN A 29 44.36 -4.27 26.83
N ARG A 30 44.52 -3.52 25.73
CA ARG A 30 43.41 -3.09 24.87
C ARG A 30 42.97 -4.18 23.88
N ARG A 31 43.56 -5.38 23.95
CA ARG A 31 43.20 -6.48 23.06
C ARG A 31 41.74 -6.89 23.31
N PRO A 32 40.89 -6.86 22.27
CA PRO A 32 39.50 -7.28 22.41
C PRO A 32 39.45 -8.76 22.81
N ALA A 33 38.45 -9.12 23.63
CA ALA A 33 38.28 -10.48 24.08
C ALA A 33 38.15 -11.45 22.88
N ASN A 34 38.87 -12.57 22.96
CA ASN A 34 38.92 -13.58 21.91
C ASN A 34 37.73 -14.54 22.01
N THR A 35 36.52 -14.00 21.85
CA THR A 35 35.27 -14.79 21.86
C THR A 35 34.71 -14.91 20.45
N ALA A 36 34.01 -16.02 20.16
CA ALA A 36 33.42 -16.29 18.85
C ALA A 36 32.49 -15.16 18.36
N PHE A 37 31.76 -14.51 19.27
CA PHE A 37 30.91 -13.35 18.96
C PHE A 37 31.73 -12.12 18.57
N ARG A 38 32.72 -11.72 19.38
CA ARG A 38 33.52 -10.51 19.12
C ARG A 38 34.49 -10.65 17.95
N GLN A 39 34.89 -11.87 17.62
CA GLN A 39 35.77 -12.17 16.50
C GLN A 39 34.99 -12.55 15.22
N GLN A 40 33.66 -12.46 15.23
CA GLN A 40 32.79 -12.83 14.11
C GLN A 40 33.00 -14.27 13.60
N ARG A 41 33.33 -15.18 14.53
CA ARG A 41 33.50 -16.63 14.29
C ARG A 41 32.35 -17.44 14.89
N LEU A 42 31.15 -16.86 14.90
CA LEU A 42 29.95 -17.58 15.30
C LEU A 42 29.73 -18.77 14.37
N LYS A 43 29.17 -19.85 14.91
CA LYS A 43 28.73 -20.98 14.09
C LYS A 43 27.61 -20.49 13.17
N ALA A 44 27.95 -20.23 11.91
CA ALA A 44 27.03 -19.81 10.88
C ALA A 44 26.81 -20.97 9.90
N TRP A 45 25.59 -21.07 9.37
CA TRP A 45 25.28 -21.92 8.22
C TRP A 45 25.13 -21.04 6.99
N GLN A 46 25.91 -21.32 5.95
CA GLN A 46 25.85 -20.61 4.68
C GLN A 46 25.21 -21.53 3.63
N PRO A 47 23.93 -21.36 3.31
CA PRO A 47 23.27 -22.17 2.29
C PRO A 47 23.80 -21.82 0.90
N ILE A 48 24.73 -22.63 0.40
CA ILE A 48 25.16 -22.53 -1.00
C ILE A 48 24.07 -23.18 -1.85
N LEU A 49 23.38 -22.35 -2.64
CA LEU A 49 22.30 -22.80 -3.53
C LEU A 49 22.90 -23.59 -4.69
N THR A 50 22.88 -24.91 -4.59
CA THR A 50 23.32 -25.81 -5.66
C THR A 50 22.12 -26.44 -6.36
N PRO A 51 22.23 -26.87 -7.63
CA PRO A 51 21.15 -27.60 -8.31
C PRO A 51 20.68 -28.83 -7.51
N ARG A 52 21.58 -29.49 -6.76
CA ARG A 52 21.24 -30.64 -5.91
C ARG A 52 20.38 -30.29 -4.70
N SER A 53 20.48 -29.07 -4.17
CA SER A 53 19.64 -28.62 -3.05
C SER A 53 18.37 -27.91 -3.51
N VAL A 54 18.45 -27.16 -4.62
CA VAL A 54 17.35 -26.31 -5.10
C VAL A 54 16.33 -27.07 -5.94
N LEU A 55 16.76 -27.98 -6.84
CA LEU A 55 15.83 -28.72 -7.71
C LEU A 55 14.85 -29.59 -6.91
N PRO A 56 15.28 -30.40 -5.92
CA PRO A 56 14.34 -31.17 -5.11
C PRO A 56 13.33 -30.28 -4.37
N LEU A 57 13.75 -29.09 -3.91
CA LEU A 57 12.88 -28.16 -3.21
C LEU A 57 11.71 -27.69 -4.09
N PHE A 58 11.96 -27.33 -5.35
CA PHE A 58 10.91 -26.94 -6.29
C PHE A 58 9.86 -28.04 -6.50
N PHE A 59 10.31 -29.30 -6.69
CA PHE A 59 9.39 -30.43 -6.87
C PHE A 59 8.65 -30.79 -5.59
N VAL A 60 9.30 -30.73 -4.43
CA VAL A 60 8.66 -30.98 -3.12
C VAL A 60 7.56 -29.95 -2.86
N VAL A 61 7.84 -28.66 -3.08
CA VAL A 61 6.83 -27.60 -2.93
C VAL A 61 5.67 -27.83 -3.91
N GLY A 62 5.96 -28.15 -5.17
CA GLY A 62 4.93 -28.44 -6.17
C GLY A 62 4.02 -29.62 -5.80
N VAL A 63 4.62 -30.74 -5.37
CA VAL A 63 3.92 -31.98 -4.98
C VAL A 63 3.09 -31.79 -3.71
N ILE A 64 3.47 -30.88 -2.82
CA ILE A 64 2.69 -30.56 -1.60
C ILE A 64 1.57 -29.56 -1.92
N PHE A 65 1.88 -28.50 -2.67
CA PHE A 65 0.96 -27.38 -2.86
C PHE A 65 -0.18 -27.71 -3.84
N ALA A 66 0.08 -28.53 -4.87
CA ALA A 66 -0.97 -28.87 -5.84
C ALA A 66 -2.11 -29.71 -5.24
N PRO A 67 -1.86 -30.79 -4.45
CA PRO A 67 -2.92 -31.53 -3.77
C PRO A 67 -3.65 -30.69 -2.71
N ILE A 68 -2.93 -29.86 -1.94
CA ILE A 68 -3.55 -28.95 -0.98
C ILE A 68 -4.47 -27.97 -1.71
N GLY A 69 -4.00 -27.35 -2.79
CA GLY A 69 -4.81 -26.44 -3.61
C GLY A 69 -6.05 -27.11 -4.18
N GLY A 70 -5.91 -28.35 -4.68
CA GLY A 70 -7.04 -29.15 -5.15
C GLY A 70 -8.06 -29.46 -4.04
N LEU A 71 -7.60 -29.81 -2.83
CA LEU A 71 -8.46 -30.05 -1.68
C LEU A 71 -9.19 -28.77 -1.25
N LEU A 72 -8.50 -27.63 -1.24
CA LEU A 72 -9.11 -26.32 -0.93
C LEU A 72 -10.17 -25.93 -1.96
N LEU A 73 -9.92 -26.16 -3.26
CA LEU A 73 -10.90 -25.93 -4.33
C LEU A 73 -12.14 -26.81 -4.15
N TRP A 74 -11.92 -28.10 -3.90
CA TRP A 74 -13.01 -29.04 -3.65
C TRP A 74 -13.85 -28.60 -2.44
N ALA A 75 -13.20 -28.31 -1.30
CA ALA A 75 -13.89 -27.85 -0.11
C ALA A 75 -14.58 -26.48 -0.28
N SER A 76 -14.09 -25.61 -1.17
CA SER A 76 -14.81 -24.39 -1.53
C SER A 76 -16.02 -24.66 -2.43
N SER A 77 -15.98 -25.68 -3.30
CA SER A 77 -17.09 -26.05 -4.19
C SER A 77 -18.22 -26.79 -3.47
N GLU A 78 -17.93 -27.37 -2.31
CA GLU A 78 -18.93 -28.02 -1.45
C GLU A 78 -19.84 -27.02 -0.72
N VAL A 79 -19.43 -25.75 -0.63
CA VAL A 79 -20.23 -24.69 -0.02
C VAL A 79 -21.43 -24.36 -0.90
N GLN A 80 -22.61 -24.39 -0.29
CA GLN A 80 -23.86 -23.98 -0.93
C GLN A 80 -24.19 -22.57 -0.44
N GLU A 81 -24.50 -21.66 -1.36
CA GLU A 81 -24.86 -20.29 -1.02
C GLU A 81 -25.89 -19.67 -1.96
N ILE A 82 -26.69 -18.75 -1.42
CA ILE A 82 -27.59 -17.88 -2.17
C ILE A 82 -27.48 -16.45 -1.63
N VAL A 83 -27.31 -15.49 -2.55
CA VAL A 83 -27.22 -14.05 -2.29
C VAL A 83 -28.37 -13.36 -3.01
N ILE A 84 -29.18 -12.60 -2.28
CA ILE A 84 -30.33 -11.86 -2.82
C ILE A 84 -30.19 -10.38 -2.48
N ASP A 85 -30.04 -9.52 -3.50
CA ASP A 85 -30.00 -8.07 -3.35
C ASP A 85 -31.43 -7.51 -3.24
N TYR A 86 -31.70 -6.88 -2.09
CA TYR A 86 -33.00 -6.26 -1.79
C TYR A 86 -32.89 -4.74 -1.58
N SER A 87 -31.79 -4.12 -1.99
CA SER A 87 -31.46 -2.70 -1.72
C SER A 87 -32.54 -1.71 -2.14
N GLU A 88 -33.23 -2.01 -3.23
CA GLU A 88 -34.23 -1.11 -3.84
C GLU A 88 -35.65 -1.60 -3.60
N CYS A 89 -35.87 -2.51 -2.64
CA CYS A 89 -37.17 -3.12 -2.42
C CYS A 89 -38.20 -2.10 -1.93
N ALA A 90 -37.85 -1.24 -0.98
CA ALA A 90 -38.73 -0.18 -0.49
C ALA A 90 -39.21 0.75 -1.62
N ASP A 91 -38.33 1.09 -2.57
CA ASP A 91 -38.63 2.03 -3.65
C ASP A 91 -39.31 1.35 -4.84
N LYS A 92 -38.71 0.29 -5.39
CA LYS A 92 -39.08 -0.29 -6.70
C LYS A 92 -40.04 -1.48 -6.62
N ALA A 93 -40.13 -2.19 -5.49
CA ALA A 93 -41.03 -3.34 -5.41
C ALA A 93 -42.50 -2.89 -5.46
N GLN A 94 -43.36 -3.76 -5.99
CA GLN A 94 -44.81 -3.54 -6.04
C GLN A 94 -45.50 -4.31 -4.90
N ARG A 95 -46.80 -4.09 -4.71
CA ARG A 95 -47.61 -4.88 -3.76
C ARG A 95 -47.86 -6.31 -4.23
N THR A 96 -47.55 -6.60 -5.49
CA THR A 96 -47.61 -7.94 -6.09
C THR A 96 -46.19 -8.49 -6.25
N PRO A 97 -46.00 -9.83 -6.18
CA PRO A 97 -44.70 -10.45 -6.43
C PRO A 97 -44.16 -10.11 -7.82
N VAL A 98 -42.95 -9.58 -7.89
CA VAL A 98 -42.22 -9.26 -9.12
C VAL A 98 -40.92 -10.08 -9.16
N PRO A 99 -40.58 -10.74 -10.29
CA PRO A 99 -39.35 -11.51 -10.40
C PRO A 99 -38.10 -10.63 -10.42
N ILE A 100 -37.02 -11.09 -9.76
CA ILE A 100 -35.72 -10.39 -9.68
C ILE A 100 -34.53 -11.28 -10.08
N PRO A 101 -34.49 -11.84 -11.30
CA PRO A 101 -33.43 -12.77 -11.70
C PRO A 101 -32.04 -12.12 -11.72
N ASP A 102 -31.93 -10.84 -12.07
CA ASP A 102 -30.65 -10.12 -12.16
C ASP A 102 -30.02 -9.78 -10.80
N LYS A 103 -30.75 -9.97 -9.71
CA LYS A 103 -30.36 -9.59 -8.35
C LYS A 103 -29.99 -10.77 -7.46
N VAL A 104 -29.80 -11.95 -8.06
CA VAL A 104 -29.45 -13.18 -7.33
C VAL A 104 -28.19 -13.84 -7.86
N GLN A 105 -27.35 -14.24 -6.91
CA GLN A 105 -26.20 -15.09 -7.14
C GLN A 105 -26.41 -16.36 -6.30
N SER A 106 -26.25 -17.52 -6.90
CA SER A 106 -26.44 -18.79 -6.22
C SER A 106 -25.41 -19.81 -6.65
N SER A 107 -24.92 -20.60 -5.70
CA SER A 107 -24.04 -21.74 -5.94
C SER A 107 -24.63 -22.96 -5.25
N PHE A 108 -25.13 -23.90 -6.05
CA PHE A 108 -25.70 -25.18 -5.60
C PHE A 108 -25.13 -26.30 -6.49
N LYS A 109 -24.95 -27.50 -5.93
CA LYS A 109 -24.35 -28.66 -6.62
C LYS A 109 -25.24 -29.16 -7.78
N SER A 110 -26.55 -29.11 -7.59
CA SER A 110 -27.51 -29.80 -8.46
C SER A 110 -28.16 -28.94 -9.55
N SER A 111 -27.94 -27.61 -9.59
CA SER A 111 -28.74 -26.72 -10.44
C SER A 111 -27.93 -25.70 -11.24
N ASN A 112 -27.88 -25.91 -12.57
CA ASN A 112 -27.58 -24.86 -13.56
C ASN A 112 -28.75 -23.89 -13.77
N GLN A 113 -29.91 -24.13 -13.13
CA GLN A 113 -31.02 -23.18 -13.14
C GLN A 113 -30.83 -22.20 -11.99
N GLN A 114 -30.63 -20.92 -12.34
CA GLN A 114 -30.74 -19.82 -11.38
C GLN A 114 -32.14 -19.87 -10.75
N PRO A 115 -32.25 -19.76 -9.41
CA PRO A 115 -33.54 -19.57 -8.79
C PRO A 115 -34.16 -18.29 -9.38
N ASN A 116 -35.47 -18.32 -9.63
CA ASN A 116 -36.25 -17.14 -10.03
C ASN A 116 -36.88 -16.52 -8.78
N PRO A 117 -36.11 -15.79 -7.96
CA PRO A 117 -36.66 -15.12 -6.79
C PRO A 117 -37.72 -14.10 -7.20
N THR A 118 -38.66 -13.84 -6.30
CA THR A 118 -39.55 -12.70 -6.41
C THR A 118 -39.44 -11.83 -5.16
N TRP A 119 -39.74 -10.56 -5.31
CA TRP A 119 -39.90 -9.65 -4.19
C TRP A 119 -41.25 -8.95 -4.25
N MET A 120 -41.74 -8.51 -3.09
CA MET A 120 -42.87 -7.59 -2.99
C MET A 120 -42.71 -6.72 -1.75
N LYS A 121 -43.35 -5.55 -1.77
CA LYS A 121 -43.45 -4.69 -0.60
C LYS A 121 -44.87 -4.62 -0.10
N TYR A 122 -45.02 -4.69 1.21
CA TYR A 122 -46.27 -4.36 1.88
C TYR A 122 -45.97 -3.59 3.17
N ARG A 123 -47.00 -2.94 3.69
CA ARG A 123 -46.90 -2.21 4.95
C ARG A 123 -47.55 -3.06 6.03
N ASP A 124 -46.83 -3.36 7.09
CA ASP A 124 -47.37 -4.08 8.22
C ASP A 124 -48.36 -3.17 8.95
N GLU A 125 -49.60 -3.63 9.14
CA GLU A 125 -50.67 -2.85 9.76
C GLU A 125 -50.45 -2.66 11.26
N GLN A 126 -49.70 -3.55 11.91
CA GLN A 126 -49.45 -3.49 13.35
C GLN A 126 -48.31 -2.54 13.72
N THR A 127 -47.25 -2.53 12.92
CA THR A 127 -46.02 -1.76 13.18
C THR A 127 -45.89 -0.52 12.29
N ASN A 128 -46.71 -0.42 11.23
CA ASN A 128 -46.63 0.62 10.21
C ASN A 128 -45.29 0.66 9.46
N GLU A 129 -44.52 -0.43 9.53
CA GLU A 129 -43.21 -0.59 8.88
C GLU A 129 -43.34 -1.05 7.42
N THR A 130 -42.36 -0.71 6.59
CA THR A 130 -42.29 -1.21 5.20
C THR A 130 -41.55 -2.54 5.20
N ILE A 131 -42.27 -3.61 4.88
CA ILE A 131 -41.72 -4.96 4.82
C ILE A 131 -41.40 -5.32 3.37
N CYS A 132 -40.16 -5.70 3.13
CA CYS A 132 -39.73 -6.37 1.91
C CYS A 132 -39.85 -7.88 2.10
N ARG A 133 -40.71 -8.52 1.31
CA ARG A 133 -40.88 -9.96 1.28
C ARG A 133 -40.14 -10.55 0.10
N LEU A 134 -39.15 -11.38 0.39
CA LEU A 134 -38.38 -12.13 -0.59
C LEU A 134 -38.93 -13.56 -0.66
N SER A 135 -39.20 -14.07 -1.86
CA SER A 135 -39.55 -15.46 -2.09
C SER A 135 -38.51 -16.09 -3.01
N PHE A 136 -37.86 -17.17 -2.57
CA PHE A 136 -36.76 -17.81 -3.29
C PHE A 136 -36.78 -19.32 -3.11
N LYS A 137 -36.28 -20.05 -4.10
CA LYS A 137 -36.25 -21.51 -4.10
C LYS A 137 -34.87 -22.03 -3.70
N ILE A 138 -34.84 -22.94 -2.74
CA ILE A 138 -33.68 -23.76 -2.40
C ILE A 138 -33.80 -25.09 -3.14
N PRO A 139 -32.91 -25.40 -4.10
CA PRO A 139 -33.04 -26.57 -4.97
C PRO A 139 -32.61 -27.88 -4.29
N GLU A 140 -31.76 -27.81 -3.28
CA GLU A 140 -31.16 -28.96 -2.58
C GLU A 140 -30.97 -28.65 -1.09
N SER A 141 -30.94 -29.70 -0.26
CA SER A 141 -30.81 -29.56 1.20
C SER A 141 -29.49 -28.89 1.57
N ILE A 142 -29.54 -27.90 2.46
CA ILE A 142 -28.36 -27.29 3.09
C ILE A 142 -28.20 -27.90 4.49
N GLU A 143 -27.13 -28.67 4.68
CA GLU A 143 -26.83 -29.34 5.94
C GLU A 143 -26.41 -28.34 7.04
N PRO A 144 -26.74 -28.59 8.32
CA PRO A 144 -26.37 -27.71 9.42
C PRO A 144 -24.84 -27.71 9.65
N PRO A 145 -24.24 -26.58 10.06
CA PRO A 145 -24.87 -25.32 10.42
C PRO A 145 -25.19 -24.40 9.22
N VAL A 146 -26.40 -23.85 9.20
CA VAL A 146 -26.87 -22.86 8.21
C VAL A 146 -26.72 -21.46 8.79
N PHE A 147 -26.04 -20.59 8.05
CA PHE A 147 -25.81 -19.21 8.46
C PHE A 147 -26.52 -18.23 7.54
N MET A 148 -27.06 -17.16 8.13
CA MET A 148 -27.65 -16.04 7.42
C MET A 148 -26.90 -14.76 7.75
N TYR A 149 -26.36 -14.12 6.72
CA TYR A 149 -25.66 -12.85 6.79
C TYR A 149 -26.45 -11.77 6.06
N TYR A 150 -26.26 -10.53 6.49
CA TYR A 150 -26.44 -9.41 5.59
C TYR A 150 -25.07 -9.01 5.03
N ARG A 151 -25.05 -8.69 3.74
CA ARG A 151 -23.89 -8.21 3.01
C ARG A 151 -24.11 -6.74 2.67
N LEU A 152 -23.14 -5.90 3.00
CA LEU A 152 -23.12 -4.49 2.63
C LEU A 152 -21.97 -4.25 1.65
N THR A 153 -22.23 -3.43 0.65
CA THR A 153 -21.20 -2.96 -0.28
C THR A 153 -21.01 -1.45 -0.18
N ASN A 154 -19.82 -0.99 -0.54
CA ASN A 154 -19.46 0.43 -0.53
C ASN A 154 -19.63 1.12 0.84
N PHE A 155 -19.51 0.37 1.95
CA PHE A 155 -19.63 0.91 3.32
C PHE A 155 -18.29 0.84 4.06
N TYR A 156 -17.64 1.98 4.28
CA TYR A 156 -16.24 2.06 4.72
C TYR A 156 -16.07 1.96 6.25
N GLN A 157 -16.30 0.77 6.82
CA GLN A 157 -15.99 0.53 8.25
C GLN A 157 -14.50 0.67 8.60
N ASN A 158 -13.62 0.56 7.60
CA ASN A 158 -12.17 0.63 7.75
C ASN A 158 -11.62 2.07 7.72
N HIS A 159 -12.48 3.08 7.56
CA HIS A 159 -12.04 4.46 7.55
C HIS A 159 -11.42 4.87 8.89
N ARG A 160 -10.25 5.51 8.89
CA ARG A 160 -9.46 5.84 10.10
C ARG A 160 -10.28 6.54 11.18
N ARG A 161 -11.12 7.51 10.80
CA ARG A 161 -12.00 8.24 11.74
C ARG A 161 -13.12 7.35 12.28
N TYR A 162 -13.67 6.46 11.45
CA TYR A 162 -14.76 5.57 11.83
C TYR A 162 -14.29 4.55 12.87
N VAL A 163 -13.19 3.84 12.61
CA VAL A 163 -12.63 2.80 13.51
C VAL A 163 -12.25 3.37 14.88
N LYS A 164 -11.79 4.62 14.94
CA LYS A 164 -11.43 5.27 16.20
C LYS A 164 -12.62 5.78 17.00
N SER A 165 -13.78 5.96 16.36
CA SER A 165 -14.94 6.63 16.94
C SER A 165 -15.79 5.69 17.79
N LEU A 166 -15.27 5.37 18.97
CA LEU A 166 -15.92 4.61 20.04
C LEU A 166 -15.24 4.91 21.39
N ASP A 167 -15.93 4.64 22.49
CA ASP A 167 -15.36 4.68 23.84
C ASP A 167 -15.38 3.27 24.47
N ILE A 168 -14.20 2.77 24.84
CA ILE A 168 -14.05 1.40 25.32
C ILE A 168 -14.58 1.24 26.75
N ASP A 169 -14.49 2.29 27.58
CA ASP A 169 -14.96 2.21 28.97
C ASP A 169 -16.50 2.21 29.05
N GLN A 170 -17.17 2.97 28.18
CA GLN A 170 -18.62 2.88 27.99
C GLN A 170 -19.04 1.45 27.58
N LEU A 171 -18.35 0.84 26.62
CA LEU A 171 -18.65 -0.54 26.19
C LEU A 171 -18.42 -1.57 27.30
N LYS A 172 -17.43 -1.35 28.16
CA LYS A 172 -17.19 -2.15 29.37
C LYS A 172 -18.24 -1.93 30.47
N GLY A 173 -19.28 -1.13 30.21
CA GLY A 173 -20.38 -0.85 31.11
C GLY A 173 -20.05 0.19 32.19
N LYS A 174 -18.89 0.86 32.11
CA LYS A 174 -18.53 1.90 33.07
C LYS A 174 -19.23 3.22 32.72
N PRO A 175 -19.79 3.94 33.70
CA PRO A 175 -20.32 5.28 33.46
C PRO A 175 -19.14 6.26 33.33
N VAL A 176 -19.10 6.99 32.22
CA VAL A 176 -18.07 7.95 31.88
C VAL A 176 -18.69 9.35 31.87
N ASP A 177 -18.01 10.33 32.48
CA ASP A 177 -18.52 11.69 32.56
C ASP A 177 -18.57 12.38 31.18
N ASN A 178 -19.55 13.27 30.98
CA ASN A 178 -19.73 14.00 29.72
C ASN A 178 -18.45 14.76 29.28
N LYS A 179 -17.66 15.29 30.23
CA LYS A 179 -16.41 16.00 29.92
C LYS A 179 -15.33 15.07 29.33
N THR A 180 -15.26 13.84 29.83
CA THR A 180 -14.29 12.84 29.34
C THR A 180 -14.68 12.36 27.95
N ILE A 181 -15.99 12.18 27.71
CA ILE A 181 -16.52 11.85 26.38
C ILE A 181 -16.30 13.00 25.38
N ASP A 182 -16.43 14.25 25.83
CA ASP A 182 -16.25 15.43 24.98
C ASP A 182 -14.83 15.59 24.43
N GLY A 183 -13.82 15.25 25.23
CA GLY A 183 -12.41 15.21 24.84
C GLY A 183 -11.91 13.83 24.41
N GLY A 184 -12.82 12.86 24.26
CA GLY A 184 -12.51 11.46 24.01
C GLY A 184 -12.38 11.10 22.52
N SER A 185 -12.36 9.80 22.23
CA SER A 185 -12.23 9.27 20.87
C SER A 185 -13.54 9.22 20.08
N CYS A 186 -14.69 9.55 20.69
CA CYS A 186 -16.03 9.47 20.09
C CYS A 186 -16.36 10.58 19.08
N ASP A 187 -15.39 11.38 18.64
CA ASP A 187 -15.61 12.41 17.63
C ASP A 187 -16.18 11.83 16.31
N PRO A 188 -17.17 12.49 15.67
CA PRO A 188 -17.87 13.70 16.11
C PRO A 188 -19.09 13.43 17.02
N LEU A 189 -19.53 12.17 17.17
CA LEU A 189 -20.76 11.80 17.89
C LEU A 189 -20.49 11.54 19.37
N LYS A 190 -20.22 12.61 20.11
CA LYS A 190 -19.86 12.60 21.53
C LYS A 190 -21.01 13.00 22.46
N LEU A 191 -21.55 14.20 22.27
CA LEU A 191 -22.60 14.81 23.11
C LEU A 191 -23.76 15.29 22.24
N ASP A 192 -24.96 15.34 22.82
CA ASP A 192 -26.11 16.03 22.23
C ASP A 192 -26.07 17.55 22.43
N ASP A 193 -27.00 18.27 21.81
CA ASP A 193 -27.14 19.72 21.93
C ASP A 193 -27.41 20.18 23.39
N SER A 194 -27.86 19.28 24.27
CA SER A 194 -28.08 19.54 25.69
C SER A 194 -26.83 19.28 26.56
N GLY A 195 -25.72 18.84 25.96
CA GLY A 195 -24.47 18.51 26.64
C GLY A 195 -24.46 17.16 27.35
N LYS A 196 -25.40 16.25 27.02
CA LYS A 196 -25.44 14.86 27.52
C LYS A 196 -24.68 13.93 26.58
N ALA A 197 -23.96 12.96 27.15
CA ALA A 197 -23.22 11.99 26.35
C ALA A 197 -24.14 11.03 25.61
N TYR A 198 -23.77 10.73 24.36
CA TYR A 198 -24.38 9.62 23.62
C TYR A 198 -23.95 8.29 24.24
N TYR A 199 -24.89 7.35 24.33
CA TYR A 199 -24.62 5.98 24.76
C TYR A 199 -25.26 4.98 23.80
N PRO A 200 -24.49 4.08 23.17
CA PRO A 200 -23.03 4.11 23.03
C PRO A 200 -22.57 5.26 22.10
N CYS A 201 -21.51 5.99 22.47
CA CYS A 201 -20.99 7.09 21.63
C CYS A 201 -20.19 6.61 20.41
N GLY A 202 -20.04 7.53 19.44
CA GLY A 202 -19.18 7.34 18.27
C GLY A 202 -19.90 6.86 17.00
N LEU A 203 -19.19 6.96 15.88
CA LEU A 203 -19.73 6.70 14.54
C LEU A 203 -20.14 5.24 14.35
N ILE A 204 -19.38 4.30 14.91
CA ILE A 204 -19.64 2.86 14.72
C ILE A 204 -21.01 2.50 15.28
N ALA A 205 -21.27 2.88 16.53
CA ALA A 205 -22.53 2.64 17.19
C ALA A 205 -23.69 3.33 16.47
N ASN A 206 -23.53 4.62 16.12
CA ASN A 206 -24.59 5.39 15.48
C ASN A 206 -25.06 4.79 14.16
N SER A 207 -24.15 4.34 13.30
CA SER A 207 -24.50 3.77 12.00
C SER A 207 -24.79 2.27 12.04
N MET A 208 -25.25 1.73 13.18
CA MET A 208 -25.63 0.31 13.30
C MET A 208 -26.69 -0.06 12.26
N PHE A 209 -26.44 -1.16 11.56
CA PHE A 209 -27.42 -1.76 10.65
C PHE A 209 -28.71 -2.12 11.42
N ASN A 210 -29.86 -1.63 10.93
CA ASN A 210 -31.13 -1.64 11.66
C ASN A 210 -32.30 -2.29 10.90
N ASP A 211 -32.07 -2.96 9.77
CA ASP A 211 -33.11 -3.80 9.15
C ASP A 211 -33.44 -4.98 10.07
N THR A 212 -34.73 -5.27 10.23
CA THR A 212 -35.20 -6.40 11.06
C THR A 212 -35.41 -7.62 10.19
N ILE A 213 -34.52 -8.62 10.32
CA ILE A 213 -34.55 -9.86 9.55
C ILE A 213 -35.29 -10.94 10.34
N LYS A 214 -36.42 -11.44 9.80
CA LYS A 214 -37.19 -12.55 10.38
C LYS A 214 -36.62 -13.92 9.98
N SER A 215 -37.14 -15.00 10.57
CA SER A 215 -36.79 -16.37 10.16
C SER A 215 -37.48 -16.72 8.83
N PRO A 216 -36.84 -17.47 7.92
CA PRO A 216 -37.48 -17.92 6.68
C PRO A 216 -38.65 -18.86 6.94
N GLU A 217 -39.67 -18.83 6.10
CA GLU A 217 -40.85 -19.70 6.16
C GLU A 217 -40.91 -20.56 4.90
N LEU A 218 -41.00 -21.88 5.05
CA LEU A 218 -41.15 -22.81 3.95
C LEU A 218 -42.60 -22.80 3.45
N LEU A 219 -42.80 -22.44 2.18
CA LEU A 219 -44.09 -22.48 1.50
C LEU A 219 -44.28 -23.89 0.89
N ASN A 220 -45.28 -24.61 1.36
CA ASN A 220 -45.64 -25.92 0.81
C ASN A 220 -46.45 -25.73 -0.50
N ASP A 221 -45.94 -26.28 -1.60
CA ASP A 221 -46.51 -26.09 -2.95
C ASP A 221 -47.71 -27.02 -3.25
N GLY A 222 -48.69 -27.11 -2.33
CA GLY A 222 -49.97 -27.78 -2.65
C GLY A 222 -50.70 -28.59 -1.58
N ASN A 223 -50.47 -28.39 -0.29
CA ASN A 223 -51.39 -28.88 0.76
C ASN A 223 -51.64 -27.76 1.78
N ASP A 224 -52.87 -27.72 2.29
CA ASP A 224 -53.49 -26.76 3.21
C ASP A 224 -52.83 -26.69 4.61
N ASP A 225 -51.52 -26.93 4.70
CA ASP A 225 -50.71 -26.84 5.92
C ASP A 225 -50.06 -25.45 5.99
N ASP A 226 -50.20 -24.80 7.14
CA ASP A 226 -49.61 -23.49 7.44
C ASP A 226 -48.10 -23.45 7.11
N PRO A 227 -47.56 -22.28 6.68
CA PRO A 227 -46.14 -22.12 6.39
C PRO A 227 -45.25 -22.59 7.55
N VAL A 228 -44.26 -23.45 7.28
CA VAL A 228 -43.37 -23.98 8.33
C VAL A 228 -42.20 -23.03 8.53
N VAL A 229 -42.13 -22.39 9.70
CA VAL A 229 -41.04 -21.47 10.04
C VAL A 229 -39.72 -22.23 10.26
N TYR A 230 -38.71 -21.94 9.46
CA TYR A 230 -37.34 -22.39 9.67
C TYR A 230 -36.67 -21.51 10.73
N VAL A 231 -36.83 -21.89 12.00
CA VAL A 231 -36.37 -21.10 13.14
C VAL A 231 -34.85 -20.90 13.10
N MET A 232 -34.40 -19.66 13.01
CA MET A 232 -32.98 -19.31 13.16
C MET A 232 -32.78 -18.40 14.37
N THR A 233 -31.72 -18.65 15.14
CA THR A 233 -31.42 -17.87 16.35
C THR A 233 -30.49 -16.71 16.06
N ASN A 234 -30.67 -15.60 16.79
CA ASN A 234 -29.74 -14.47 16.85
C ASN A 234 -28.76 -14.56 18.04
N LYS A 235 -28.74 -15.70 18.74
CA LYS A 235 -27.81 -15.99 19.83
C LYS A 235 -26.68 -16.90 19.35
N GLY A 236 -25.50 -16.74 19.94
CA GLY A 236 -24.28 -17.45 19.52
C GLY A 236 -23.72 -16.96 18.18
N ILE A 237 -24.01 -15.72 17.77
CA ILE A 237 -23.48 -15.09 16.55
C ILE A 237 -22.26 -14.20 16.83
N ALA A 238 -22.12 -13.69 18.05
CA ALA A 238 -20.97 -12.90 18.49
C ALA A 238 -19.87 -13.79 19.07
N TRP A 239 -18.63 -13.30 19.03
CA TRP A 239 -17.49 -14.02 19.57
C TRP A 239 -17.45 -13.88 21.10
N ASP A 240 -16.95 -14.90 21.79
CA ASP A 240 -16.86 -14.87 23.26
C ASP A 240 -16.00 -13.71 23.77
N SER A 241 -14.98 -13.28 23.02
CA SER A 241 -14.16 -12.10 23.33
C SER A 241 -14.97 -10.80 23.34
N ASP A 242 -15.97 -10.66 22.45
CA ASP A 242 -16.79 -9.45 22.41
C ASP A 242 -17.78 -9.43 23.56
N LYS A 243 -18.33 -10.59 23.91
CA LYS A 243 -19.18 -10.76 25.10
C LYS A 243 -18.43 -10.45 26.40
N GLN A 244 -17.12 -10.66 26.41
CA GLN A 244 -16.26 -10.27 27.52
C GLN A 244 -15.97 -8.77 27.54
N LEU A 245 -15.90 -8.11 26.38
CA LEU A 245 -15.66 -6.68 26.28
C LEU A 245 -16.90 -5.83 26.55
N ILE A 246 -18.03 -6.19 25.95
CA ILE A 246 -19.29 -5.45 26.00
C ILE A 246 -20.10 -5.96 27.20
N LYS A 247 -20.35 -5.09 28.17
CA LYS A 247 -21.05 -5.39 29.43
C LYS A 247 -22.28 -4.51 29.61
N THR A 248 -23.19 -4.96 30.48
CA THR A 248 -24.37 -4.19 30.86
C THR A 248 -23.92 -2.87 31.50
N THR A 249 -24.56 -1.78 31.08
CA THR A 249 -24.22 -0.45 31.53
C THR A 249 -24.60 -0.19 32.97
N GLN A 250 -23.80 0.65 33.64
CA GLN A 250 -24.09 1.17 34.98
C GLN A 250 -24.62 2.61 34.95
N TYR A 251 -24.85 3.19 33.76
CA TYR A 251 -25.56 4.48 33.64
C TYR A 251 -26.99 4.36 34.17
N LYS A 252 -27.48 5.41 34.80
CA LYS A 252 -28.89 5.53 35.22
C LYS A 252 -29.72 6.17 34.10
N PRO A 253 -31.01 5.82 33.97
CA PRO A 253 -31.91 6.49 33.04
C PRO A 253 -31.87 8.02 33.20
N GLY A 254 -31.81 8.73 32.08
CA GLY A 254 -31.72 10.19 32.01
C GLY A 254 -30.31 10.79 32.06
N GLN A 255 -29.27 10.01 32.38
CA GLN A 255 -27.86 10.48 32.38
C GLN A 255 -27.27 10.57 30.97
N VAL A 256 -27.71 9.69 30.07
CA VAL A 256 -27.21 9.55 28.70
C VAL A 256 -28.38 9.55 27.71
N VAL A 257 -28.07 9.77 26.44
CA VAL A 257 -29.06 9.84 25.34
C VAL A 257 -28.68 8.89 24.19
N PRO A 258 -29.66 8.39 23.43
CA PRO A 258 -29.38 7.55 22.26
C PRO A 258 -28.65 8.33 21.18
N PRO A 259 -27.79 7.67 20.36
CA PRO A 259 -27.22 8.27 19.16
C PRO A 259 -28.30 8.79 18.19
N PRO A 260 -28.00 9.78 17.35
CA PRO A 260 -28.99 10.39 16.44
C PRO A 260 -29.78 9.39 15.59
N ASN A 261 -29.12 8.39 15.01
CA ASN A 261 -29.78 7.40 14.16
C ASN A 261 -30.58 6.35 14.95
N TRP A 262 -30.47 6.34 16.28
CA TRP A 262 -31.22 5.44 17.16
C TRP A 262 -32.49 6.11 17.70
N GLN A 263 -32.71 7.40 17.41
CA GLN A 263 -33.85 8.17 17.91
C GLN A 263 -35.20 7.56 17.52
N ALA A 264 -35.31 6.98 16.31
CA ALA A 264 -36.53 6.29 15.88
C ALA A 264 -36.85 5.06 16.73
N ARG A 265 -35.82 4.36 17.25
CA ARG A 265 -35.97 3.21 18.16
C ARG A 265 -36.23 3.63 19.60
N TYR A 266 -35.72 4.79 20.02
CA TYR A 266 -35.85 5.33 21.38
C TYR A 266 -36.43 6.75 21.37
N PRO A 267 -37.72 6.93 21.01
CA PRO A 267 -38.31 8.26 20.81
C PRO A 267 -38.38 9.10 22.10
N HIS A 268 -38.46 8.46 23.27
CA HIS A 268 -38.49 9.12 24.57
C HIS A 268 -37.10 9.24 25.23
N ASN A 269 -36.02 9.06 24.46
CA ASN A 269 -34.65 8.90 24.96
C ASN A 269 -34.55 7.79 26.02
N TYR A 270 -33.41 7.69 26.69
CA TYR A 270 -33.22 6.74 27.78
C TYR A 270 -33.79 7.24 29.11
N THR A 271 -35.05 7.68 29.12
CA THR A 271 -35.71 8.21 30.31
C THR A 271 -36.24 7.12 31.24
N THR A 272 -36.70 6.00 30.68
CA THR A 272 -37.26 4.86 31.43
C THR A 272 -36.29 3.69 31.51
N GLU A 273 -35.64 3.36 30.40
CA GLU A 273 -34.76 2.20 30.28
C GLU A 273 -33.62 2.47 29.29
N ILE A 274 -32.46 1.87 29.55
CA ILE A 274 -31.29 1.90 28.67
C ILE A 274 -31.13 0.50 28.08
N PRO A 275 -30.89 0.34 26.76
CA PRO A 275 -30.73 -0.98 26.16
C PRO A 275 -29.54 -1.74 26.74
N ASP A 276 -29.77 -3.02 27.03
CA ASP A 276 -28.69 -3.92 27.42
C ASP A 276 -27.90 -4.37 26.18
N LEU A 277 -26.70 -3.83 26.03
CA LEU A 277 -25.78 -4.16 24.95
C LEU A 277 -25.08 -5.52 25.18
N HIS A 278 -25.09 -6.06 26.41
CA HIS A 278 -24.46 -7.35 26.73
C HIS A 278 -25.23 -8.53 26.16
N ASP A 279 -26.56 -8.44 26.08
CA ASP A 279 -27.40 -9.47 25.49
C ASP A 279 -27.62 -9.27 23.98
N ASN A 280 -27.25 -8.11 23.45
CA ASN A 280 -27.42 -7.74 22.05
C ASN A 280 -26.22 -8.19 21.20
N GLU A 281 -26.21 -9.45 20.80
CA GLU A 281 -25.13 -10.00 19.97
C GLU A 281 -25.06 -9.36 18.57
N GLU A 282 -26.17 -8.87 18.02
CA GLU A 282 -26.18 -8.15 16.72
C GLU A 282 -25.38 -6.84 16.80
N PHE A 283 -25.50 -6.13 17.92
CA PHE A 283 -24.67 -4.95 18.21
C PHE A 283 -23.18 -5.33 18.32
N MET A 284 -22.85 -6.42 18.99
CA MET A 284 -21.46 -6.88 19.10
C MET A 284 -20.84 -7.22 17.73
N VAL A 285 -21.60 -7.91 16.88
CA VAL A 285 -21.19 -8.21 15.49
C VAL A 285 -20.98 -6.93 14.69
N TRP A 286 -21.81 -5.90 14.90
CA TRP A 286 -21.65 -4.61 14.25
C TRP A 286 -20.39 -3.87 14.72
N MET A 287 -20.17 -3.81 16.04
CA MET A 287 -19.03 -3.11 16.66
C MET A 287 -17.67 -3.67 16.22
N ARG A 288 -17.59 -4.95 15.85
CA ARG A 288 -16.42 -5.49 15.15
C ARG A 288 -16.39 -4.96 13.71
N THR A 289 -15.59 -3.93 13.46
CA THR A 289 -15.44 -3.31 12.13
C THR A 289 -14.85 -4.27 11.10
N ALA A 290 -15.36 -4.24 9.87
CA ALA A 290 -14.80 -4.96 8.72
C ALA A 290 -13.55 -4.27 8.14
N ALA A 291 -12.63 -5.04 7.57
CA ALA A 291 -11.40 -4.53 6.97
C ALA A 291 -11.57 -3.94 5.56
N LEU A 292 -12.62 -4.34 4.85
CA LEU A 292 -12.92 -3.95 3.47
C LEU A 292 -14.31 -3.28 3.40
N PRO A 293 -14.56 -2.42 2.39
CA PRO A 293 -15.85 -1.74 2.21
C PRO A 293 -17.00 -2.67 1.80
N ASN A 294 -16.66 -3.84 1.27
CA ASN A 294 -17.61 -4.91 0.95
C ASN A 294 -17.43 -6.02 1.96
N PHE A 295 -18.44 -6.27 2.78
CA PHE A 295 -18.35 -7.25 3.87
C PHE A 295 -19.70 -7.89 4.15
N SER A 296 -19.65 -9.03 4.84
CA SER A 296 -20.83 -9.74 5.34
C SER A 296 -20.75 -9.86 6.86
N LYS A 297 -21.89 -9.69 7.54
CA LYS A 297 -22.00 -9.82 9.00
C LYS A 297 -23.10 -10.82 9.34
N LEU A 298 -22.82 -11.67 10.33
CA LEU A 298 -23.72 -12.75 10.72
C LEU A 298 -24.93 -12.15 11.45
N SER A 299 -26.12 -12.51 11.01
CA SER A 299 -27.39 -12.07 11.60
C SER A 299 -28.09 -13.20 12.33
N ARG A 300 -28.19 -14.37 11.70
CA ARG A 300 -28.86 -15.55 12.27
C ARG A 300 -28.07 -16.81 11.96
N ARG A 301 -28.22 -17.82 12.81
CA ARG A 301 -27.66 -19.16 12.60
C ARG A 301 -28.65 -20.25 13.03
N ASN A 302 -28.54 -21.43 12.42
CA ASN A 302 -29.20 -22.64 12.87
C ASN A 302 -28.20 -23.79 12.79
N ASP A 303 -27.92 -24.43 13.92
CA ASP A 303 -26.90 -25.46 14.04
C ASP A 303 -27.47 -26.89 14.09
N THR A 304 -28.79 -27.06 14.12
CA THR A 304 -29.43 -28.34 14.44
C THR A 304 -30.25 -28.92 13.30
N THR A 305 -30.92 -28.09 12.50
CA THR A 305 -31.82 -28.55 11.45
C THR A 305 -31.32 -28.18 10.06
N ALA A 306 -31.30 -29.14 9.14
CA ALA A 306 -31.04 -28.88 7.73
C ALA A 306 -32.15 -28.03 7.10
N MET A 307 -31.79 -27.18 6.13
CA MET A 307 -32.75 -26.40 5.35
C MET A 307 -33.15 -27.24 4.13
N SER A 308 -34.35 -27.81 4.18
CA SER A 308 -34.89 -28.70 3.14
C SER A 308 -35.08 -28.00 1.78
N PRO A 309 -35.09 -28.73 0.65
CA PRO A 309 -35.45 -28.15 -0.64
C PRO A 309 -36.89 -27.63 -0.65
N GLY A 310 -37.11 -26.44 -1.21
CA GLY A 310 -38.44 -25.84 -1.31
C GLY A 310 -38.41 -24.32 -1.54
N THR A 311 -39.60 -23.72 -1.61
CA THR A 311 -39.73 -22.26 -1.77
C THR A 311 -39.83 -21.63 -0.39
N TYR A 312 -38.92 -20.74 -0.06
CA TYR A 312 -38.89 -20.02 1.20
C TYR A 312 -39.33 -18.57 1.02
N GLN A 313 -40.03 -18.06 2.02
CA GLN A 313 -40.39 -16.66 2.17
C GLN A 313 -39.57 -16.04 3.31
N LEU A 314 -39.00 -14.86 3.08
CA LEU A 314 -38.25 -14.11 4.08
C LEU A 314 -38.76 -12.67 4.13
N ASP A 315 -39.26 -12.27 5.29
CA ASP A 315 -39.73 -10.92 5.55
C ASP A 315 -38.64 -10.10 6.24
N ILE A 316 -38.34 -8.93 5.68
CA ILE A 316 -37.32 -7.99 6.15
C ILE A 316 -37.97 -6.63 6.33
N ALA A 317 -37.92 -6.06 7.54
CA ALA A 317 -38.30 -4.66 7.74
C ALA A 317 -37.15 -3.75 7.27
N ASP A 318 -37.43 -2.92 6.27
CA ASP A 318 -36.44 -2.09 5.60
C ASP A 318 -36.29 -0.73 6.32
N HIS A 319 -35.17 -0.55 7.03
CA HIS A 319 -34.88 0.65 7.83
C HIS A 319 -33.54 1.32 7.49
N PHE A 320 -32.62 0.58 6.85
CA PHE A 320 -31.26 1.03 6.58
C PHE A 320 -31.09 1.50 5.12
N PRO A 321 -31.04 2.81 4.83
CA PRO A 321 -30.93 3.31 3.46
C PRO A 321 -29.49 3.16 2.93
N VAL A 322 -29.32 2.30 1.91
CA VAL A 322 -28.01 2.11 1.24
C VAL A 322 -27.84 2.90 -0.05
N THR A 323 -28.95 3.34 -0.63
CA THR A 323 -28.99 4.07 -1.90
C THR A 323 -28.37 5.47 -1.79
N GLU A 324 -28.42 6.09 -0.61
CA GLU A 324 -27.89 7.43 -0.34
C GLU A 324 -26.38 7.55 -0.57
N TYR A 325 -25.62 6.49 -0.27
CA TYR A 325 -24.17 6.46 -0.44
C TYR A 325 -23.72 5.57 -1.62
N GLY A 326 -24.66 5.15 -2.47
CA GLY A 326 -24.37 4.29 -3.63
C GLY A 326 -23.86 2.90 -3.26
N GLY A 327 -24.36 2.32 -2.17
CA GLY A 327 -24.09 0.94 -1.77
C GLY A 327 -25.25 0.00 -2.07
N THR A 328 -25.03 -1.29 -1.80
CA THR A 328 -26.06 -2.34 -1.85
C THR A 328 -26.13 -3.11 -0.54
N LYS A 329 -27.31 -3.64 -0.23
CA LYS A 329 -27.58 -4.60 0.84
C LYS A 329 -28.20 -5.88 0.28
N SER A 330 -27.69 -7.00 0.75
CA SER A 330 -28.14 -8.32 0.30
C SER A 330 -28.23 -9.29 1.47
N ILE A 331 -29.13 -10.27 1.39
CA ILE A 331 -29.13 -11.42 2.29
C ILE A 331 -28.27 -12.51 1.66
N LEU A 332 -27.37 -13.09 2.44
CA LEU A 332 -26.54 -14.24 2.07
C LEU A 332 -26.90 -15.39 3.01
N ILE A 333 -27.44 -16.47 2.47
CA ILE A 333 -27.62 -17.74 3.20
C ILE A 333 -26.56 -18.70 2.70
N SER A 334 -25.77 -19.28 3.61
CA SER A 334 -24.61 -20.08 3.24
C SER A 334 -24.30 -21.16 4.27
N SER A 335 -23.88 -22.34 3.81
CA SER A 335 -23.21 -23.33 4.64
C SER A 335 -21.73 -22.98 4.84
N ARG A 336 -21.05 -23.64 5.77
CA ARG A 336 -19.59 -23.47 5.95
C ARG A 336 -18.87 -24.80 5.84
N THR A 337 -17.71 -24.76 5.20
CA THR A 337 -16.70 -25.81 5.35
C THR A 337 -15.62 -25.38 6.34
N VAL A 338 -14.61 -26.23 6.56
CA VAL A 338 -13.48 -25.96 7.46
C VAL A 338 -12.71 -24.68 7.07
N ILE A 339 -12.81 -24.26 5.82
CA ILE A 339 -12.11 -23.08 5.28
C ILE A 339 -12.98 -21.81 5.39
N GLY A 340 -14.28 -21.95 5.64
CA GLY A 340 -15.24 -20.86 5.72
C GLY A 340 -16.32 -20.95 4.64
N GLY A 341 -16.66 -19.80 4.07
CA GLY A 341 -17.63 -19.69 2.95
C GLY A 341 -16.99 -19.98 1.59
N GLN A 342 -17.75 -19.78 0.51
CA GLN A 342 -17.28 -20.03 -0.84
C GLN A 342 -16.18 -19.04 -1.23
N ASN A 343 -14.95 -19.53 -1.42
CA ASN A 343 -13.83 -18.72 -1.88
C ASN A 343 -12.79 -19.58 -2.63
N PRO A 344 -12.83 -19.59 -3.99
CA PRO A 344 -11.91 -20.40 -4.78
C PRO A 344 -10.48 -19.83 -4.81
N PHE A 345 -10.26 -18.57 -4.42
CA PHE A 345 -8.97 -17.88 -4.58
C PHE A 345 -7.81 -18.64 -3.95
N MET A 346 -7.96 -19.10 -2.71
CA MET A 346 -6.91 -19.82 -1.99
C MET A 346 -6.54 -21.12 -2.69
N GLY A 347 -7.53 -21.86 -3.18
CA GLY A 347 -7.29 -23.09 -3.94
C GLY A 347 -6.57 -22.82 -5.26
N ILE A 348 -7.04 -21.82 -6.03
CA ILE A 348 -6.39 -21.40 -7.29
C ILE A 348 -4.94 -20.98 -7.05
N ALA A 349 -4.69 -20.14 -6.04
CA ALA A 349 -3.35 -19.64 -5.73
C ALA A 349 -2.37 -20.78 -5.42
N TYR A 350 -2.78 -21.77 -4.63
CA TYR A 350 -1.93 -22.93 -4.31
C TYR A 350 -1.65 -23.81 -5.54
N VAL A 351 -2.65 -24.04 -6.39
CA VAL A 351 -2.46 -24.79 -7.65
C VAL A 351 -1.53 -24.04 -8.60
N VAL A 352 -1.67 -22.73 -8.74
CA VAL A 352 -0.82 -21.90 -9.61
C VAL A 352 0.62 -21.88 -9.12
N VAL A 353 0.84 -21.64 -7.81
CA VAL A 353 2.19 -21.65 -7.23
C VAL A 353 2.82 -23.04 -7.36
N GLY A 354 2.06 -24.10 -7.05
CA GLY A 354 2.52 -25.47 -7.23
C GLY A 354 2.90 -25.79 -8.67
N GLY A 355 2.08 -25.39 -9.64
CA GLY A 355 2.34 -25.56 -11.07
C GLY A 355 3.57 -24.78 -11.55
N LEU A 356 3.72 -23.53 -11.10
CA LEU A 356 4.88 -22.69 -11.42
C LEU A 356 6.18 -23.28 -10.83
N CYS A 357 6.15 -23.82 -9.61
CA CYS A 357 7.29 -24.50 -9.02
C CYS A 357 7.71 -25.75 -9.82
N VAL A 358 6.75 -26.57 -10.27
CA VAL A 358 7.05 -27.74 -11.11
C VAL A 358 7.62 -27.32 -12.47
N LEU A 359 7.05 -26.28 -13.09
CA LEU A 359 7.50 -25.75 -14.37
C LEU A 359 8.93 -25.19 -14.29
N LEU A 360 9.22 -24.34 -13.28
CA LEU A 360 10.57 -23.82 -13.06
C LEU A 360 11.56 -24.94 -12.69
N GLY A 361 11.14 -25.92 -11.88
CA GLY A 361 11.93 -27.11 -11.57
C GLY A 361 12.31 -27.90 -12.82
N ALA A 362 11.38 -28.09 -13.75
CA ALA A 362 11.63 -28.75 -15.03
C ALA A 362 12.58 -27.93 -15.92
N LEU A 363 12.35 -26.61 -16.06
CA LEU A 363 13.22 -25.73 -16.86
C LEU A 363 14.65 -25.68 -16.31
N PHE A 364 14.83 -25.56 -15.00
CA PHE A 364 16.17 -25.59 -14.39
C PHE A 364 16.84 -26.95 -14.50
N THR A 365 16.07 -28.05 -14.44
CA THR A 365 16.59 -29.40 -14.68
C THR A 365 17.11 -29.53 -16.11
N ILE A 366 16.32 -29.06 -17.10
CA ILE A 366 16.73 -29.05 -18.52
C ILE A 366 17.98 -28.19 -18.70
N ALA A 367 18.00 -26.97 -18.16
CA ALA A 367 19.16 -26.08 -18.27
C ALA A 367 20.43 -26.69 -17.65
N HIS A 368 20.30 -27.38 -16.51
CA HIS A 368 21.41 -28.07 -15.87
C HIS A 368 21.92 -29.27 -16.69
N LEU A 369 21.04 -30.00 -17.38
CA LEU A 369 21.41 -31.11 -18.25
C LEU A 369 22.02 -30.65 -19.58
N VAL A 370 21.54 -29.54 -20.16
CA VAL A 370 22.02 -29.02 -21.45
C VAL A 370 23.32 -28.24 -21.31
N ARG A 371 23.51 -27.47 -20.23
CA ARG A 371 24.72 -26.67 -19.96
C ARG A 371 25.24 -26.91 -18.54
N PRO A 372 25.84 -28.07 -18.24
CA PRO A 372 26.34 -28.36 -16.90
C PRO A 372 27.54 -27.45 -16.57
N ARG A 373 27.38 -26.58 -15.57
CA ARG A 373 28.47 -25.77 -15.00
C ARG A 373 29.09 -26.50 -13.81
N LYS A 374 30.42 -26.52 -13.72
CA LYS A 374 31.12 -27.02 -12.54
C LYS A 374 31.00 -26.01 -11.40
N LEU A 375 30.63 -26.48 -10.21
CA LEU A 375 30.57 -25.64 -9.02
C LEU A 375 32.00 -25.22 -8.62
N GLY A 376 32.24 -23.92 -8.46
CA GLY A 376 33.56 -23.39 -8.10
C GLY A 376 34.55 -23.31 -9.27
N ASP A 377 34.06 -23.27 -10.51
CA ASP A 377 34.92 -23.10 -11.68
C ASP A 377 35.58 -21.70 -11.68
N HIS A 378 36.91 -21.69 -11.53
CA HIS A 378 37.72 -20.48 -11.46
C HIS A 378 37.77 -19.71 -12.78
N THR A 379 37.38 -20.30 -13.91
CA THR A 379 37.35 -19.63 -15.23
C THR A 379 36.28 -18.53 -15.32
N TYR A 380 35.28 -18.56 -14.44
CA TYR A 380 34.27 -17.51 -14.33
C TYR A 380 34.64 -16.42 -13.31
N LEU A 381 35.79 -16.54 -12.65
CA LEU A 381 36.32 -15.45 -11.84
C LEU A 381 36.76 -14.33 -12.78
N THR A 382 36.24 -13.14 -12.56
CA THR A 382 36.40 -11.99 -13.46
C THR A 382 37.86 -11.69 -13.79
N TRP A 383 38.77 -11.87 -12.82
CA TRP A 383 40.21 -11.64 -12.99
C TRP A 383 40.94 -12.70 -13.84
N ASN A 384 40.33 -13.87 -14.11
CA ASN A 384 40.91 -14.89 -14.99
C ASN A 384 40.54 -14.67 -16.47
N ASN A 385 39.67 -13.70 -16.76
CA ASN A 385 39.24 -13.33 -18.11
C ASN A 385 39.79 -11.95 -18.55
N GLU A 386 40.69 -11.33 -17.79
CA GLU A 386 41.41 -10.13 -18.23
C GLU A 386 42.49 -10.54 -19.26
N GLN A 387 42.15 -10.40 -20.55
CA GLN A 387 43.14 -10.36 -21.62
C GLN A 387 44.04 -9.12 -21.44
N GLU A 388 45.35 -9.33 -21.61
CA GLU A 388 46.39 -8.30 -21.64
C GLU A 388 45.99 -7.15 -22.57
N SER A 389 45.58 -6.01 -21.99
CA SER A 389 45.46 -4.75 -22.71
C SER A 389 46.81 -4.07 -22.72
N SER A 390 47.48 -4.19 -23.87
CA SER A 390 48.63 -3.39 -24.23
C SER A 390 48.23 -1.91 -24.37
N ALA A 391 48.59 -1.05 -23.40
CA ALA A 391 48.92 0.36 -23.64
C ALA A 391 49.50 1.06 -22.38
N ILE A 392 50.80 1.34 -22.45
CA ILE A 392 51.48 2.60 -22.10
C ILE A 392 51.27 3.18 -20.68
N ALA A 393 52.36 3.10 -19.92
CA ALA A 393 52.59 3.82 -18.67
C ALA A 393 52.78 5.33 -18.90
N THR A 394 52.07 6.16 -18.12
CA THR A 394 52.59 7.30 -17.34
C THR A 394 51.51 7.70 -16.34
N GLY A 395 51.70 7.49 -15.04
CA GLY A 395 51.94 8.63 -14.16
C GLY A 395 51.16 8.45 -12.85
N ARG A 396 51.92 8.14 -11.81
CA ARG A 396 51.62 7.98 -10.38
C ARG A 396 50.60 9.01 -9.83
N ASP A 397 49.59 8.54 -9.12
CA ASP A 397 49.25 9.11 -7.81
C ASP A 397 48.69 8.05 -6.85
N ASN A 398 49.27 8.04 -5.65
CA ASN A 398 48.95 7.11 -4.56
C ASN A 398 47.67 7.58 -3.87
N SER A 399 46.59 6.81 -3.95
CA SER A 399 45.60 6.78 -2.89
C SER A 399 45.07 5.37 -2.70
N ILE A 400 45.30 4.82 -1.51
CA ILE A 400 44.73 3.57 -1.01
C ILE A 400 43.21 3.76 -0.95
N ALA A 401 42.50 3.32 -1.98
CA ALA A 401 41.03 3.26 -1.97
C ALA A 401 40.62 1.84 -1.55
N GLY A 402 40.18 1.71 -0.30
CA GLY A 402 39.49 0.52 0.17
C GLY A 402 38.20 0.33 -0.62
N TYR A 403 37.94 -0.92 -1.00
CA TYR A 403 36.70 -1.38 -1.62
C TYR A 403 35.48 -0.96 -0.78
N ILE A 404 34.79 0.09 -1.21
CA ILE A 404 33.39 0.32 -0.85
C ILE A 404 32.58 -0.02 -2.11
N GLN A 405 31.81 -1.11 -2.03
CA GLN A 405 30.82 -1.49 -3.05
C GLN A 405 29.85 -0.31 -3.28
N ALA A 406 29.78 0.19 -4.50
CA ALA A 406 28.85 1.23 -4.90
C ALA A 406 27.40 0.76 -4.66
N SER A 407 26.68 1.46 -3.78
CA SER A 407 25.23 1.33 -3.60
C SER A 407 24.52 1.82 -4.84
N ARG A 408 23.53 1.08 -5.34
CA ARG A 408 22.74 1.51 -6.50
C ARG A 408 21.74 2.58 -6.07
N GLY A 409 21.89 3.79 -6.63
CA GLY A 409 21.01 4.92 -6.35
C GLY A 409 19.73 4.87 -7.19
N PHE A 410 18.59 5.32 -6.66
CA PHE A 410 17.35 5.43 -7.42
C PHE A 410 16.52 6.69 -7.04
N CYS A 411 15.72 7.18 -7.99
CA CYS A 411 14.70 8.22 -7.80
C CYS A 411 13.36 7.57 -7.38
N ALA A 412 12.69 8.16 -6.38
CA ALA A 412 11.41 7.68 -5.87
C ALA A 412 10.22 8.54 -6.32
N THR A 413 10.38 9.36 -7.35
CA THR A 413 9.29 10.13 -7.97
C THR A 413 8.21 9.19 -8.53
N GLY A 414 6.96 9.44 -8.15
CA GLY A 414 5.83 8.62 -8.58
C GLY A 414 5.50 8.78 -10.08
N PRO A 415 4.77 7.82 -10.68
CA PRO A 415 4.36 7.92 -12.08
C PRO A 415 3.47 9.13 -12.35
N PRO A 416 3.45 9.66 -13.59
CA PRO A 416 2.54 10.74 -13.97
C PRO A 416 1.08 10.28 -13.87
N THR A 417 0.22 11.18 -13.38
CA THR A 417 -1.23 10.97 -13.38
C THR A 417 -1.78 10.96 -14.81
N GLU A 418 -2.94 10.35 -15.02
CA GLU A 418 -3.59 10.37 -16.34
C GLU A 418 -3.94 11.79 -16.81
N SER A 419 -4.24 12.71 -15.89
CA SER A 419 -4.45 14.12 -16.22
C SER A 419 -3.16 14.80 -16.72
N LEU A 420 -2.02 14.47 -16.12
CA LEU A 420 -0.73 14.98 -16.56
C LEU A 420 -0.31 14.37 -17.91
N LYS A 421 -0.52 13.07 -18.12
CA LYS A 421 -0.31 12.44 -19.44
C LYS A 421 -1.17 13.08 -20.52
N ALA A 422 -2.43 13.39 -20.22
CA ALA A 422 -3.31 14.09 -21.15
C ALA A 422 -2.75 15.47 -21.54
N GLU A 423 -2.15 16.19 -20.58
CA GLU A 423 -1.45 17.43 -20.90
C GLU A 423 -0.21 17.20 -21.76
N TYR A 424 0.60 16.19 -21.48
CA TYR A 424 1.76 15.87 -22.31
C TYR A 424 1.37 15.60 -23.76
N ARG A 425 0.27 14.86 -23.99
CA ARG A 425 -0.30 14.66 -25.33
C ARG A 425 -0.75 15.98 -25.95
N ARG A 426 -1.46 16.83 -25.19
CA ARG A 426 -1.93 18.14 -25.65
C ARG A 426 -0.77 19.04 -26.10
N LEU A 427 0.28 19.15 -25.28
CA LEU A 427 1.45 19.98 -25.58
C LEU A 427 2.26 19.42 -26.74
N SER A 428 2.40 18.10 -26.84
CA SER A 428 3.09 17.45 -27.96
C SER A 428 2.37 17.71 -29.28
N ALA A 429 1.04 17.61 -29.31
CA ALA A 429 0.23 17.90 -30.50
C ALA A 429 0.33 19.37 -30.95
N LEU A 430 0.44 20.31 -30.01
CA LEU A 430 0.64 21.73 -30.30
C LEU A 430 2.05 22.03 -30.82
N GLY A 431 3.06 21.33 -30.32
CA GLY A 431 4.44 21.39 -30.81
C GLY A 431 4.57 20.93 -32.27
N SER A 432 3.80 19.92 -32.68
CA SER A 432 3.75 19.44 -34.07
C SER A 432 3.16 20.44 -35.07
N GLN A 433 2.38 21.43 -34.60
CA GLN A 433 1.78 22.47 -35.46
C GLN A 433 2.64 23.73 -35.60
N SER A 434 3.70 23.90 -34.79
CA SER A 434 4.45 25.16 -34.69
C SER A 434 5.89 25.10 -35.23
N TYR A 435 6.29 23.99 -35.87
CA TYR A 435 7.55 23.91 -36.60
C TYR A 435 7.32 23.84 -38.12
N ASN A 436 6.94 24.98 -38.71
CA ASN A 436 7.18 25.23 -40.14
C ASN A 436 8.57 25.90 -40.22
N PRO A 437 9.57 25.28 -40.88
CA PRO A 437 10.83 25.95 -41.16
C PRO A 437 10.61 26.94 -42.30
N VAL A 438 10.13 28.14 -41.99
CA VAL A 438 10.11 29.27 -42.93
C VAL A 438 10.64 30.53 -42.22
N ASP A 439 11.65 31.09 -42.86
CA ASP A 439 12.30 32.39 -42.65
C ASP A 439 13.36 32.52 -41.54
N SER A 440 14.59 32.40 -42.01
CA SER A 440 15.88 32.70 -41.40
C SER A 440 16.09 34.16 -40.93
N GLU A 441 15.06 34.95 -40.66
CA GLU A 441 15.23 36.37 -40.29
C GLU A 441 14.36 36.91 -39.14
N SER A 442 13.57 36.08 -38.43
CA SER A 442 12.88 36.53 -37.20
C SER A 442 13.37 35.80 -35.95
N ARG A 443 14.47 36.29 -35.36
CA ARG A 443 14.87 35.95 -33.98
C ARG A 443 13.83 36.52 -33.00
N ALA A 444 12.70 35.84 -32.83
CA ALA A 444 11.86 36.03 -31.65
C ALA A 444 12.73 35.68 -30.43
N ALA A 445 13.08 36.68 -29.61
CA ALA A 445 13.87 36.47 -28.42
C ALA A 445 13.14 35.48 -27.50
N ILE A 446 13.76 34.33 -27.21
CA ILE A 446 13.23 33.34 -26.28
C ILE A 446 13.12 34.00 -24.90
N THR A 447 11.89 34.14 -24.38
CA THR A 447 11.64 34.77 -23.08
C THR A 447 12.36 34.02 -21.96
N PRO A 448 13.28 34.66 -21.21
CA PRO A 448 13.96 34.00 -20.09
C PRO A 448 12.98 33.63 -18.97
N ILE A 449 13.13 32.43 -18.42
CA ILE A 449 12.36 31.98 -17.25
C ILE A 449 13.25 32.15 -16.02
N VAL A 450 12.73 32.83 -15.00
CA VAL A 450 13.41 32.98 -13.71
C VAL A 450 12.52 32.35 -12.64
N ILE A 451 13.06 31.35 -11.95
CA ILE A 451 12.35 30.56 -10.94
C ILE A 451 12.92 30.91 -9.57
N ASP A 452 12.08 31.54 -8.74
CA ASP A 452 12.44 31.79 -7.35
C ASP A 452 12.57 30.46 -6.61
N THR A 453 13.69 30.29 -5.92
CA THR A 453 14.12 29.01 -5.35
C THR A 453 14.50 29.15 -3.89
N TRP A 454 14.07 28.20 -3.06
CA TRP A 454 14.47 28.06 -1.67
C TRP A 454 15.16 26.72 -1.44
N PHE A 455 16.30 26.76 -0.74
CA PHE A 455 16.98 25.55 -0.27
C PHE A 455 16.73 25.38 1.22
N HIS A 456 16.24 24.22 1.60
CA HIS A 456 16.00 23.83 2.98
C HIS A 456 16.98 22.70 3.31
N ILE A 457 17.86 22.91 4.28
CA ILE A 457 18.81 21.91 4.76
C ILE A 457 18.22 21.29 6.02
N ILE A 458 17.97 19.99 5.97
CA ILE A 458 17.33 19.21 7.03
C ILE A 458 18.34 18.19 7.52
N THR A 459 18.84 18.42 8.73
CA THR A 459 19.87 17.58 9.34
C THR A 459 19.29 16.78 10.49
N GLY A 460 19.76 15.54 10.67
CA GLY A 460 19.61 14.88 11.96
C GLY A 460 20.44 15.59 13.04
N GLU A 461 20.15 15.38 14.31
CA GLU A 461 20.86 16.01 15.44
C GLU A 461 22.38 15.73 15.40
N ALA A 462 22.78 14.57 14.87
CA ALA A 462 24.18 14.18 14.70
C ALA A 462 24.88 14.76 13.44
N GLY A 463 24.14 15.40 12.53
CA GLY A 463 24.63 15.80 11.19
C GLY A 463 24.62 17.30 10.91
N THR A 464 24.46 18.14 11.94
CA THR A 464 24.23 19.59 11.81
C THR A 464 25.37 20.37 11.10
N GLU A 465 26.59 19.83 11.09
CA GLU A 465 27.76 20.44 10.42
C GLU A 465 28.17 19.76 9.10
N LEU A 466 27.41 18.77 8.61
CA LEU A 466 27.80 18.00 7.41
C LEU A 466 27.65 18.78 6.10
N ILE A 467 26.77 19.78 6.05
CA ILE A 467 26.46 20.54 4.82
C ILE A 467 26.99 21.96 4.93
N SER A 468 28.10 22.25 4.24
CA SER A 468 28.73 23.57 4.22
C SER A 468 27.99 24.54 3.29
N ASP A 469 28.18 25.85 3.49
CA ASP A 469 27.65 26.85 2.57
C ASP A 469 28.31 26.77 1.18
N GLU A 470 29.52 26.23 1.09
CA GLU A 470 30.22 25.95 -0.18
C GLU A 470 29.49 24.87 -0.98
N MET A 471 29.09 23.75 -0.36
CA MET A 471 28.30 22.71 -1.03
C MET A 471 26.98 23.28 -1.59
N ILE A 472 26.35 24.18 -0.84
CA ILE A 472 25.10 24.86 -1.25
C ILE A 472 25.35 25.78 -2.45
N ALA A 473 26.42 26.57 -2.43
CA ALA A 473 26.81 27.44 -3.53
C ALA A 473 27.15 26.65 -4.80
N ASP A 474 27.91 25.56 -4.65
CA ASP A 474 28.30 24.68 -5.75
C ASP A 474 27.08 23.97 -6.33
N GLN A 475 26.15 23.50 -5.49
CA GLN A 475 24.90 22.88 -5.94
C GLN A 475 24.05 23.87 -6.75
N LEU A 476 23.96 25.13 -6.31
CA LEU A 476 23.26 26.18 -7.06
C LEU A 476 23.96 26.50 -8.38
N SER A 477 25.30 26.53 -8.39
CA SER A 477 26.07 26.76 -9.62
C SER A 477 25.85 25.63 -10.63
N TYR A 478 25.89 24.38 -10.17
CA TYR A 478 25.62 23.21 -11.01
C TYR A 478 24.19 23.25 -11.57
N LEU A 479 23.21 23.62 -10.74
CA LEU A 479 21.82 23.84 -11.16
C LEU A 479 21.68 24.92 -12.22
N GLN A 480 22.36 26.06 -12.07
CA GLN A 480 22.32 27.11 -13.08
C GLN A 480 22.93 26.65 -14.42
N ASN A 481 24.05 25.92 -14.36
CA ASN A 481 24.72 25.43 -15.58
C ASN A 481 23.87 24.39 -16.32
N ALA A 482 23.27 23.43 -15.62
CA ALA A 482 22.48 22.36 -16.23
C ALA A 482 21.25 22.88 -16.99
N TYR A 483 20.62 23.94 -16.50
CA TYR A 483 19.41 24.53 -17.10
C TYR A 483 19.67 25.76 -17.97
N TRP A 484 20.93 26.20 -18.08
CA TRP A 484 21.31 27.38 -18.86
C TRP A 484 20.83 27.30 -20.31
N ASN A 485 21.04 26.15 -20.96
CA ASN A 485 20.60 25.92 -22.35
C ASN A 485 19.08 25.98 -22.51
N ALA A 486 18.31 25.72 -21.44
CA ALA A 486 16.86 25.88 -21.44
C ALA A 486 16.39 27.34 -21.31
N THR A 487 17.33 28.28 -21.14
CA THR A 487 17.03 29.68 -20.77
C THR A 487 16.14 29.74 -19.51
N ILE A 488 16.39 28.81 -18.58
CA ILE A 488 15.77 28.74 -17.26
C ILE A 488 16.87 29.04 -16.24
N SER A 489 16.60 29.98 -15.34
CA SER A 489 17.53 30.37 -14.28
C SER A 489 16.85 30.28 -12.92
N TYR A 490 17.61 29.88 -11.91
CA TYR A 490 17.13 29.70 -10.55
C TYR A 490 17.68 30.79 -9.66
N ARG A 491 16.78 31.62 -9.12
CA ARG A 491 17.14 32.71 -8.20
C ARG A 491 16.98 32.22 -6.77
N LEU A 492 18.09 32.00 -6.07
CA LEU A 492 18.06 31.61 -4.67
C LEU A 492 17.56 32.78 -3.81
N GLN A 493 16.39 32.60 -3.20
CA GLN A 493 15.75 33.57 -2.32
C GLN A 493 16.25 33.46 -0.87
N GLY A 494 16.67 32.26 -0.46
CA GLY A 494 17.25 32.02 0.84
C GLY A 494 17.51 30.54 1.13
N VAL A 495 18.24 30.32 2.23
CA VAL A 495 18.56 28.99 2.76
C VAL A 495 18.03 28.88 4.18
N THR A 496 17.29 27.83 4.50
CA THR A 496 16.91 27.52 5.89
C THR A 496 17.65 26.28 6.37
N ARG A 497 18.08 26.26 7.63
CA ARG A 497 18.69 25.08 8.26
C ARG A 497 17.78 24.61 9.41
N SER A 498 17.47 23.32 9.47
CA SER A 498 16.59 22.73 10.48
C SER A 498 17.15 21.40 10.97
N ALA A 499 17.39 21.30 12.28
CA ALA A 499 17.83 20.08 12.93
C ALA A 499 16.63 19.32 13.49
N ASN A 500 16.25 18.22 12.84
CA ASN A 500 15.12 17.37 13.23
C ASN A 500 15.24 15.97 12.60
N ASP A 501 15.47 14.95 13.43
CA ASP A 501 15.69 13.57 12.98
C ASP A 501 14.50 12.97 12.20
N THR A 502 13.26 13.31 12.60
CA THR A 502 12.04 12.83 11.93
C THR A 502 11.91 13.45 10.54
N TRP A 503 12.24 14.73 10.40
CA TRP A 503 12.22 15.40 9.10
C TRP A 503 13.37 14.93 8.22
N ALA A 504 14.58 14.80 8.77
CA ALA A 504 15.76 14.33 8.04
C ALA A 504 15.54 12.93 7.44
N ARG A 505 14.79 12.08 8.14
CA ARG A 505 14.37 10.75 7.69
C ARG A 505 13.10 10.71 6.85
N ASN A 506 12.52 11.87 6.52
CA ASN A 506 11.29 11.97 5.74
C ASN A 506 10.11 11.18 6.35
N GLU A 507 10.08 11.03 7.68
CA GLU A 507 9.02 10.32 8.41
C GLU A 507 7.76 11.19 8.58
N ASP A 508 7.90 12.53 8.54
CA ASP A 508 6.80 13.50 8.59
C ASP A 508 6.97 14.65 7.58
N GLU A 509 6.90 14.30 6.30
CA GLU A 509 7.02 15.24 5.17
C GLU A 509 6.00 16.40 5.27
N MET A 510 4.77 16.11 5.69
CA MET A 510 3.69 17.10 5.70
C MET A 510 3.95 18.17 6.75
N ALA A 511 4.34 17.80 7.98
CA ALA A 511 4.68 18.79 9.00
C ALA A 511 5.89 19.64 8.58
N MET A 512 6.93 19.00 8.03
CA MET A 512 8.12 19.70 7.53
C MET A 512 7.76 20.74 6.48
N LYS A 513 7.08 20.34 5.39
CA LYS A 513 6.74 21.24 4.29
C LYS A 513 5.73 22.30 4.69
N THR A 514 4.84 22.01 5.65
CA THR A 514 3.92 23.02 6.21
C THR A 514 4.67 24.16 6.89
N VAL A 515 5.78 23.87 7.56
CA VAL A 515 6.59 24.87 8.26
C VAL A 515 7.56 25.57 7.32
N LEU A 516 8.20 24.81 6.42
CA LEU A 516 9.36 25.28 5.68
C LEU A 516 9.03 25.86 4.30
N ARG A 517 7.98 25.39 3.61
CA ARG A 517 7.66 25.85 2.26
C ARG A 517 7.54 27.37 2.19
N ARG A 518 8.05 27.96 1.10
CA ARG A 518 7.98 29.39 0.79
C ARG A 518 7.44 29.62 -0.62
N GLY A 519 6.75 30.74 -0.81
CA GLY A 519 6.24 31.20 -2.11
C GLY A 519 4.97 30.50 -2.60
N SER A 520 4.60 30.76 -3.86
CA SER A 520 3.40 30.19 -4.51
C SER A 520 3.72 28.86 -5.20
N TYR A 521 2.85 28.38 -6.09
CA TYR A 521 3.12 27.19 -6.91
C TYR A 521 4.26 27.38 -7.93
N ARG A 522 4.61 28.65 -8.23
CA ARG A 522 5.75 29.04 -9.07
C ARG A 522 7.11 28.89 -8.40
N THR A 523 7.14 28.85 -7.07
CA THR A 523 8.39 28.88 -6.30
C THR A 523 8.90 27.47 -6.06
N LEU A 524 10.12 27.18 -6.52
CA LEU A 524 10.78 25.90 -6.30
C LEU A 524 11.27 25.83 -4.85
N ASN A 525 10.93 24.75 -4.15
CA ASN A 525 11.45 24.46 -2.82
C ASN A 525 12.20 23.12 -2.88
N VAL A 526 13.49 23.13 -2.55
CA VAL A 526 14.36 21.94 -2.54
C VAL A 526 14.78 21.66 -1.11
N TYR A 527 14.53 20.44 -0.65
CA TYR A 527 14.75 19.97 0.71
C TYR A 527 15.90 18.96 0.68
N PHE A 528 17.08 19.36 1.14
CA PHE A 528 18.27 18.53 1.25
C PHE A 528 18.31 17.85 2.61
N HIS A 529 18.18 16.52 2.62
CA HIS A 529 18.08 15.70 3.83
C HIS A 529 19.37 14.94 4.09
N THR A 530 19.89 14.95 5.30
CA THR A 530 21.11 14.19 5.64
C THR A 530 20.89 12.67 5.76
N ASP A 531 19.64 12.21 5.90
CA ASP A 531 19.30 10.79 6.06
C ASP A 531 17.99 10.47 5.35
N LEU A 532 17.89 10.76 4.05
CA LEU A 532 16.65 10.58 3.30
C LEU A 532 16.23 9.12 3.24
N GLN A 533 15.07 8.78 3.81
CA GLN A 533 14.49 7.44 3.75
C GLN A 533 13.20 7.43 2.92
N ALA A 534 12.90 6.26 2.34
CA ALA A 534 11.63 6.02 1.66
C ALA A 534 10.50 6.02 2.68
N SER A 535 9.57 6.98 2.57
CA SER A 535 8.39 7.01 3.43
C SER A 535 7.54 5.76 3.19
N PRO A 536 6.97 5.11 4.23
CA PRO A 536 6.05 3.98 4.07
C PRO A 536 4.81 4.30 3.20
N ASN A 537 4.53 5.60 3.00
CA ASN A 537 3.40 6.12 2.22
C ASN A 537 3.80 6.71 0.85
N ALA A 538 5.09 6.72 0.49
CA ALA A 538 5.52 7.11 -0.85
C ALA A 538 5.18 5.99 -1.84
N GLY A 539 4.59 6.37 -2.98
CA GLY A 539 3.86 5.51 -3.91
C GLY A 539 4.49 4.16 -4.27
N ALA A 540 3.61 3.21 -4.55
CA ALA A 540 3.82 1.79 -4.81
C ALA A 540 4.97 1.38 -5.78
N ARG A 541 5.58 2.30 -6.55
CA ARG A 541 6.70 1.96 -7.45
C ARG A 541 8.06 1.81 -6.73
N ALA A 542 8.33 2.54 -5.64
CA ALA A 542 9.58 2.34 -4.89
C ALA A 542 9.65 0.92 -4.32
N PHE A 543 8.51 0.37 -3.92
CA PHE A 543 8.41 -1.03 -3.51
C PHE A 543 8.39 -2.00 -4.69
N ASP A 544 7.78 -1.68 -5.83
CA ASP A 544 7.72 -2.58 -6.99
C ASP A 544 9.04 -2.69 -7.78
N ILE A 545 9.84 -1.63 -7.91
CA ILE A 545 11.19 -1.68 -8.53
C ILE A 545 12.12 -2.51 -7.65
N VAL A 546 12.16 -2.20 -6.35
CA VAL A 546 12.89 -2.97 -5.35
C VAL A 546 12.46 -4.44 -5.37
N ARG A 547 11.18 -4.76 -5.60
CA ARG A 547 10.67 -6.14 -5.62
C ARG A 547 10.82 -6.86 -6.96
N ARG A 548 10.83 -6.15 -8.10
CA ARG A 548 11.06 -6.72 -9.44
C ARG A 548 12.53 -7.08 -9.65
N GLU A 549 13.45 -6.29 -9.11
CA GLU A 549 14.89 -6.54 -9.24
C GLU A 549 15.48 -7.40 -8.12
N LEU A 550 14.94 -7.34 -6.90
CA LEU A 550 15.31 -8.25 -5.81
C LEU A 550 14.56 -9.58 -5.94
N GLY A 551 14.97 -10.38 -6.92
CA GLY A 551 14.98 -11.82 -6.72
C GLY A 551 15.67 -12.10 -5.39
N VAL A 552 15.04 -12.89 -4.52
CA VAL A 552 15.51 -13.20 -3.16
C VAL A 552 16.93 -13.79 -3.21
N SER A 553 17.97 -12.96 -3.12
CA SER A 553 19.35 -13.28 -2.68
C SER A 553 20.31 -12.14 -3.04
N GLN A 554 21.04 -11.65 -2.03
CA GLN A 554 22.11 -10.63 -2.03
C GLN A 554 21.69 -9.19 -1.72
N GLN A 555 22.09 -8.77 -0.51
CA GLN A 555 22.09 -7.40 -0.02
C GLN A 555 23.08 -6.57 -0.85
N GLN A 556 22.62 -5.89 -1.89
CA GLN A 556 23.20 -4.60 -2.27
C GLN A 556 22.34 -3.52 -1.64
N PRO A 557 22.92 -2.58 -0.88
CA PRO A 557 22.14 -1.45 -0.36
C PRO A 557 21.72 -0.59 -1.55
N THR A 558 20.43 -0.58 -1.86
CA THR A 558 19.83 0.42 -2.74
C THR A 558 19.57 1.67 -1.89
N SER A 559 20.09 2.81 -2.33
CA SER A 559 19.93 4.08 -1.62
C SER A 559 18.99 4.98 -2.41
N MET A 560 17.92 5.44 -1.75
CA MET A 560 17.02 6.44 -2.31
C MET A 560 17.78 7.78 -2.40
N LEU A 561 17.95 8.29 -3.62
CA LEU A 561 18.68 9.54 -3.85
C LEU A 561 17.78 10.77 -3.73
N GLY A 562 16.53 10.68 -4.20
CA GLY A 562 15.61 11.80 -4.20
C GLY A 562 14.20 11.45 -4.67
N PHE A 563 13.31 12.45 -4.60
CA PHE A 563 12.03 12.47 -5.29
C PHE A 563 11.49 13.91 -5.40
N CYS A 564 10.72 14.19 -6.45
CA CYS A 564 9.96 15.42 -6.61
C CYS A 564 8.50 15.17 -6.93
N THR A 565 7.69 16.20 -6.71
CA THR A 565 6.33 16.26 -7.23
C THR A 565 6.32 16.68 -8.70
N LEU A 566 5.69 15.89 -9.54
CA LEU A 566 5.36 16.28 -10.92
C LEU A 566 4.32 17.44 -10.93
N PRO A 567 4.27 18.26 -11.99
CA PRO A 567 3.26 19.31 -12.13
C PRO A 567 1.84 18.77 -12.08
N ASP A 568 0.95 19.47 -11.37
CA ASP A 568 -0.45 19.07 -11.18
C ASP A 568 -1.38 19.99 -12.00
N PRO A 569 -2.05 19.46 -13.05
CA PRO A 569 -2.99 20.22 -13.86
C PRO A 569 -4.19 20.80 -13.10
N SER A 570 -4.51 20.28 -11.91
CA SER A 570 -5.65 20.75 -11.11
C SER A 570 -5.37 22.08 -10.39
N ILE A 571 -4.10 22.47 -10.24
CA ILE A 571 -3.72 23.71 -9.57
C ILE A 571 -3.95 24.91 -10.50
N ASN A 572 -4.47 26.00 -9.96
CA ASN A 572 -4.72 27.26 -10.65
C ASN A 572 -4.39 28.46 -9.74
N ALA A 573 -4.49 29.68 -10.28
CA ALA A 573 -4.15 30.93 -9.56
C ALA A 573 -4.91 31.16 -8.24
N SER A 574 -6.08 30.52 -8.08
CA SER A 574 -6.92 30.64 -6.88
C SER A 574 -6.72 29.48 -5.90
N SER A 575 -5.87 28.51 -6.22
CA SER A 575 -5.61 27.35 -5.37
C SER A 575 -4.91 27.78 -4.06
N PRO A 576 -5.44 27.41 -2.87
CA PRO A 576 -4.80 27.78 -1.61
C PRO A 576 -3.51 26.97 -1.40
N PRO A 577 -2.50 27.48 -0.66
CA PRO A 577 -1.23 26.80 -0.43
C PRO A 577 -1.34 25.38 0.13
N SER A 578 -2.40 25.07 0.87
CA SER A 578 -2.67 23.71 1.38
C SER A 578 -2.83 22.66 0.28
N THR A 579 -3.25 23.05 -0.93
CA THR A 579 -3.45 22.13 -2.07
C THR A 579 -2.14 21.69 -2.70
N TYR A 580 -1.12 22.56 -2.70
CA TYR A 580 0.21 22.29 -3.25
C TYR A 580 1.30 22.27 -2.16
N ILE A 581 0.93 22.05 -0.90
CA ILE A 581 1.89 22.11 0.22
C ILE A 581 3.03 21.10 0.06
N LYS A 582 2.75 19.98 -0.60
CA LYS A 582 3.74 18.92 -0.90
C LYS A 582 4.62 19.23 -2.10
N ASP A 583 4.30 20.22 -2.93
CA ASP A 583 5.09 20.54 -4.12
C ASP A 583 6.55 20.86 -3.75
N GLY A 584 7.48 20.44 -4.60
CA GLY A 584 8.91 20.59 -4.41
C GLY A 584 9.65 19.25 -4.37
N CYS A 585 10.93 19.33 -4.03
CA CYS A 585 11.90 18.27 -4.27
C CYS A 585 12.63 17.89 -2.99
N ASN A 586 12.65 16.60 -2.64
CA ASN A 586 13.44 16.08 -1.53
C ASN A 586 14.65 15.33 -2.08
N VAL A 587 15.84 15.69 -1.64
CA VAL A 587 17.12 15.21 -2.18
C VAL A 587 18.01 14.77 -1.03
N LEU A 588 18.71 13.65 -1.18
CA LEU A 588 19.71 13.18 -0.23
C LEU A 588 20.93 14.12 -0.29
N ALA A 589 21.26 14.75 0.82
CA ALA A 589 22.29 15.79 0.88
C ALA A 589 23.71 15.27 0.58
N GLU A 590 23.96 13.97 0.75
CA GLU A 590 25.22 13.32 0.35
C GLU A 590 25.48 13.37 -1.17
N THR A 591 24.45 13.67 -1.96
CA THR A 591 24.55 13.81 -3.43
C THR A 591 24.96 15.21 -3.88
N MET A 592 25.03 16.17 -2.97
CA MET A 592 25.51 17.51 -3.28
C MET A 592 26.99 17.49 -3.70
N PRO A 593 27.47 18.48 -4.48
CA PRO A 593 28.90 18.64 -4.76
C PRO A 593 29.74 18.58 -3.49
N GLY A 594 30.73 17.70 -3.45
CA GLY A 594 31.60 17.49 -2.28
C GLY A 594 31.03 16.55 -1.21
N GLY A 595 29.84 15.96 -1.44
CA GLY A 595 29.23 14.98 -0.55
C GLY A 595 29.96 13.62 -0.52
N SER A 596 29.52 12.74 0.38
CA SER A 596 30.17 11.44 0.66
C SER A 596 29.74 10.30 -0.28
N LEU A 597 28.65 10.45 -1.03
CA LEU A 597 28.11 9.37 -1.85
C LEU A 597 28.83 9.30 -3.21
N ALA A 598 29.87 8.47 -3.29
CA ALA A 598 30.63 8.26 -4.52
C ALA A 598 29.72 7.98 -5.72
N HIS A 599 30.09 8.52 -6.88
CA HIS A 599 29.33 8.46 -8.15
C HIS A 599 28.04 9.29 -8.20
N TYR A 600 27.58 9.86 -7.10
CA TYR A 600 26.38 10.70 -7.07
C TYR A 600 26.58 12.03 -6.34
N ASN A 601 27.82 12.39 -6.01
CA ASN A 601 28.20 13.54 -5.18
C ASN A 601 28.69 14.77 -5.98
N ARG A 602 28.18 14.97 -7.20
CA ARG A 602 28.45 16.17 -8.01
C ARG A 602 27.21 17.03 -8.21
N GLY A 603 26.12 16.71 -7.53
CA GLY A 603 24.86 17.47 -7.57
C GLY A 603 23.89 17.05 -8.67
N GLY A 604 24.17 15.97 -9.42
CA GLY A 604 23.33 15.46 -10.51
C GLY A 604 21.94 15.05 -10.06
N THR A 605 21.84 14.45 -8.86
CA THR A 605 20.55 14.08 -8.27
C THR A 605 19.59 15.27 -8.19
N ALA A 606 20.02 16.43 -7.69
CA ALA A 606 19.15 17.59 -7.62
C ALA A 606 18.69 18.07 -9.02
N ILE A 607 19.54 17.94 -10.04
CA ILE A 607 19.18 18.28 -11.43
C ILE A 607 18.09 17.34 -11.95
N HIS A 608 18.28 16.03 -11.77
CA HIS A 608 17.31 15.00 -12.15
C HIS A 608 15.94 15.27 -11.54
N GLU A 609 15.93 15.47 -10.22
CA GLU A 609 14.73 15.69 -9.44
C GLU A 609 14.01 16.99 -9.87
N ILE A 610 14.74 18.09 -10.03
CA ILE A 610 14.18 19.35 -10.54
C ILE A 610 13.66 19.19 -11.98
N GLY A 611 14.21 18.25 -12.76
CA GLY A 611 13.69 17.86 -14.08
C GLY A 611 12.25 17.38 -14.00
N HIS A 612 11.93 16.53 -13.03
CA HIS A 612 10.55 16.13 -12.73
C HIS A 612 9.68 17.31 -12.30
N TRP A 613 10.19 18.21 -11.46
CA TRP A 613 9.42 19.40 -11.05
C TRP A 613 9.09 20.32 -12.25
N ASN A 614 9.93 20.33 -13.28
CA ASN A 614 9.70 21.01 -14.56
C ASN A 614 8.85 20.18 -15.55
N GLY A 615 8.44 18.96 -15.21
CA GLY A 615 7.55 18.12 -16.01
C GLY A 615 8.24 17.20 -17.01
N LEU A 616 9.50 16.81 -16.75
CA LEU A 616 10.15 15.71 -17.47
C LEU A 616 9.88 14.37 -16.78
N LEU A 617 9.82 13.31 -17.58
CA LEU A 617 9.78 11.93 -17.10
C LEU A 617 11.14 11.29 -17.29
N HIS A 618 11.33 10.10 -16.69
CA HIS A 618 12.54 9.32 -16.91
C HIS A 618 12.67 8.95 -18.39
N THR A 619 13.90 8.87 -18.90
CA THR A 619 14.16 8.43 -20.30
C THR A 619 13.73 6.99 -20.57
N PHE A 620 13.53 6.20 -19.51
CA PHE A 620 13.03 4.82 -19.53
C PHE A 620 11.59 4.72 -19.02
N GLU A 621 10.81 5.82 -19.03
CA GLU A 621 9.41 5.77 -18.60
C GLU A 621 8.63 4.72 -19.42
N GLY A 622 7.81 3.95 -18.71
CA GLY A 622 7.08 2.82 -19.29
C GLY A 622 7.89 1.51 -19.37
N GLU A 623 9.22 1.55 -19.20
CA GLU A 623 10.12 0.38 -19.08
C GLU A 623 9.88 -0.69 -20.16
N SER A 624 9.75 -0.25 -21.41
CA SER A 624 9.40 -1.13 -22.53
C SER A 624 10.04 -0.65 -23.82
N CYS A 625 10.33 -1.59 -24.72
CA CYS A 625 10.70 -1.29 -26.12
C CYS A 625 9.51 -1.41 -27.08
N SER A 626 8.29 -1.57 -26.55
CA SER A 626 7.12 -1.77 -27.37
C SER A 626 6.67 -0.45 -28.02
N SER A 627 6.34 -0.49 -29.30
CA SER A 627 5.93 0.69 -30.08
C SER A 627 4.57 1.27 -29.66
N ASP A 628 3.79 0.54 -28.85
CA ASP A 628 2.54 1.01 -28.25
C ASP A 628 2.76 1.73 -26.91
N ASN A 629 4.01 1.77 -26.41
CA ASN A 629 4.38 2.54 -25.23
C ASN A 629 4.67 4.00 -25.62
N GLU A 630 4.11 4.94 -24.87
CA GLU A 630 4.26 6.38 -25.12
C GLU A 630 5.60 6.93 -24.59
N GLY A 631 6.36 6.14 -23.83
CA GLY A 631 7.66 6.51 -23.30
C GLY A 631 7.60 7.70 -22.35
N ASP A 632 8.58 8.60 -22.49
CA ASP A 632 8.65 9.87 -21.77
C ASP A 632 7.85 11.00 -22.44
N PHE A 633 7.15 10.70 -23.55
CA PHE A 633 6.43 11.63 -24.42
C PHE A 633 7.33 12.65 -25.13
N ILE A 634 8.61 12.36 -25.35
CA ILE A 634 9.57 13.28 -25.98
C ILE A 634 10.22 12.58 -27.17
N ALA A 635 10.09 13.19 -28.36
CA ALA A 635 10.41 12.51 -29.61
C ALA A 635 11.92 12.27 -29.83
N ASP A 636 12.77 13.17 -29.32
CA ASP A 636 14.22 13.08 -29.45
C ASP A 636 14.92 12.34 -28.29
N THR A 637 14.15 11.82 -27.33
CA THR A 637 14.66 10.89 -26.31
C THR A 637 14.53 9.45 -26.84
N PRO A 638 15.63 8.72 -27.06
CA PRO A 638 15.55 7.31 -27.42
C PRO A 638 14.84 6.49 -26.33
N GLN A 639 13.92 5.61 -26.74
CA GLN A 639 13.17 4.74 -25.85
C GLN A 639 14.10 3.74 -25.16
N GLN A 640 13.97 3.61 -23.84
CA GLN A 640 14.77 2.68 -23.04
C GLN A 640 13.86 1.73 -22.26
N SER A 641 14.22 0.44 -22.21
CA SER A 641 13.47 -0.54 -21.42
C SER A 641 13.93 -0.64 -19.97
N LYS A 642 15.09 -0.08 -19.64
CA LYS A 642 15.69 -0.12 -18.30
C LYS A 642 16.61 1.08 -18.05
N PRO A 643 16.74 1.53 -16.79
CA PRO A 643 17.70 2.58 -16.42
C PRO A 643 19.14 2.17 -16.72
N THR A 644 20.02 3.16 -16.87
CA THR A 644 21.48 2.94 -16.92
C THR A 644 22.05 2.86 -15.52
N GLU A 645 23.10 2.05 -15.35
CA GLU A 645 23.88 1.96 -14.13
C GLU A 645 25.32 2.39 -14.39
N GLY A 646 25.84 3.28 -13.54
CA GLY A 646 27.18 3.82 -13.69
C GLY A 646 27.32 4.70 -14.93
N CYS A 647 28.50 4.69 -15.53
CA CYS A 647 28.82 5.50 -16.71
C CYS A 647 29.41 4.62 -17.82
N PRO A 648 28.61 3.76 -18.48
CA PRO A 648 29.09 2.94 -19.58
C PRO A 648 29.42 3.79 -20.81
N ALA A 649 30.35 3.35 -21.66
CA ALA A 649 30.68 4.08 -22.88
C ALA A 649 29.52 4.13 -23.90
N GLN A 650 28.65 3.11 -23.87
CA GLN A 650 27.48 2.99 -24.74
C GLN A 650 26.52 1.97 -24.12
N LYS A 651 25.22 2.17 -24.33
CA LYS A 651 24.17 1.23 -23.90
C LYS A 651 23.04 1.25 -24.93
N ASP A 652 22.46 0.09 -25.17
CA ASP A 652 21.31 -0.08 -26.05
C ASP A 652 20.39 -1.13 -25.43
N SER A 653 19.31 -0.67 -24.83
CA SER A 653 18.30 -1.53 -24.22
C SER A 653 17.15 -1.87 -25.16
N CYS A 654 17.03 -1.15 -26.28
CA CYS A 654 15.98 -1.30 -27.29
C CYS A 654 16.57 -1.31 -28.71
N PRO A 655 17.32 -2.36 -29.09
CA PRO A 655 18.12 -2.38 -30.32
C PRO A 655 17.30 -2.38 -31.61
N GLU A 656 16.00 -2.68 -31.52
CA GLU A 656 15.07 -2.65 -32.65
C GLU A 656 14.44 -1.26 -32.87
N LEU A 657 14.71 -0.30 -31.98
CA LEU A 657 14.27 1.08 -32.07
C LEU A 657 15.46 2.00 -32.41
N PRO A 658 15.22 3.18 -33.01
CA PRO A 658 16.30 4.09 -33.37
C PRO A 658 16.92 4.77 -32.14
N GLY A 659 18.26 4.82 -32.11
CA GLY A 659 19.04 5.54 -31.11
C GLY A 659 19.61 4.64 -30.01
N PHE A 660 20.69 5.11 -29.36
CA PHE A 660 21.24 4.46 -28.18
C PHE A 660 20.58 5.01 -26.91
N ASP A 661 20.62 4.24 -25.83
CA ASP A 661 20.15 4.71 -24.52
C ASP A 661 20.85 6.04 -24.16
N ALA A 662 20.09 7.00 -23.65
CA ALA A 662 20.52 8.35 -23.35
C ALA A 662 21.34 8.43 -22.05
N ILE A 663 22.48 7.72 -22.01
CA ILE A 663 23.37 7.56 -20.84
C ILE A 663 23.94 8.89 -20.28
N HIS A 664 23.91 9.97 -21.07
CA HIS A 664 24.40 11.28 -20.65
C HIS A 664 23.27 12.24 -20.22
N ASN A 665 22.02 11.76 -20.26
CA ASN A 665 20.85 12.56 -19.97
C ASN A 665 20.59 12.65 -18.47
N PHE A 666 20.28 13.86 -17.97
CA PHE A 666 19.95 14.07 -16.55
C PHE A 666 18.72 13.30 -16.07
N MET A 667 17.82 12.86 -16.96
CA MET A 667 16.60 12.09 -16.62
C MET A 667 16.81 10.57 -16.64
N ASP A 668 18.03 10.09 -16.86
CA ASP A 668 18.41 8.68 -16.69
C ASP A 668 18.97 8.43 -15.26
N TYR A 669 19.35 7.20 -14.91
CA TYR A 669 19.98 6.84 -13.63
C TYR A 669 21.50 6.66 -13.72
N SER A 670 22.11 7.17 -14.80
CA SER A 670 23.56 7.18 -14.95
C SER A 670 24.24 7.89 -13.78
N SER A 671 25.49 7.54 -13.51
CA SER A 671 26.24 8.21 -12.44
C SER A 671 26.56 9.66 -12.81
N ASP A 672 26.81 10.49 -11.81
CA ASP A 672 27.06 11.93 -11.97
C ASP A 672 28.25 12.24 -12.89
N GLU A 673 29.20 11.31 -13.08
CA GLU A 673 30.30 11.48 -14.05
C GLU A 673 29.86 11.41 -15.51
N CYS A 674 28.69 10.82 -15.77
CA CYS A 674 28.15 10.64 -17.10
C CYS A 674 27.17 11.75 -17.51
N TYR A 675 26.55 12.44 -16.55
CA TYR A 675 25.59 13.48 -16.89
C TYR A 675 26.22 14.64 -17.65
N ASP A 676 25.52 15.10 -18.69
CA ASP A 676 25.94 16.20 -19.54
C ASP A 676 24.80 17.20 -19.79
N SER A 677 23.68 16.74 -20.36
CA SER A 677 22.66 17.65 -20.88
C SER A 677 21.25 17.06 -20.99
N PHE A 678 20.25 17.94 -21.08
CA PHE A 678 18.90 17.60 -21.55
C PHE A 678 18.85 17.64 -23.08
N THR A 679 17.95 16.87 -23.69
CA THR A 679 17.71 16.95 -25.13
C THR A 679 17.01 18.27 -25.53
N PRO A 680 17.12 18.71 -26.80
CA PRO A 680 16.37 19.87 -27.29
C PRO A 680 14.86 19.82 -27.04
N ASP A 681 14.21 18.67 -27.22
CA ASP A 681 12.76 18.57 -26.98
C ASP A 681 12.42 18.46 -25.50
N GLN A 682 13.30 17.92 -24.64
CA GLN A 682 13.19 18.05 -23.19
C GLN A 682 13.22 19.52 -22.76
N VAL A 683 14.13 20.32 -23.33
CA VAL A 683 14.16 21.77 -23.11
C VAL A 683 12.85 22.43 -23.52
N SER A 684 12.35 22.12 -24.72
CA SER A 684 11.06 22.64 -25.20
C SER A 684 9.89 22.24 -24.31
N ARG A 685 9.87 20.98 -23.84
CA ARG A 685 8.86 20.45 -22.92
C ARG A 685 8.86 21.20 -21.59
N MET A 686 10.01 21.36 -20.94
CA MET A 686 10.09 22.08 -19.66
C MET A 686 9.55 23.51 -19.76
N ARG A 687 9.87 24.21 -20.85
CA ARG A 687 9.38 25.58 -21.08
C ARG A 687 7.88 25.61 -21.30
N SER A 688 7.35 24.67 -22.09
CA SER A 688 5.91 24.57 -22.33
C SER A 688 5.15 24.23 -21.05
N MET A 689 5.69 23.31 -20.24
CA MET A 689 5.16 22.94 -18.93
C MET A 689 5.20 24.12 -17.95
N TRP A 690 6.25 24.94 -17.95
CA TRP A 690 6.31 26.13 -17.11
C TRP A 690 5.12 27.06 -17.37
N PHE A 691 4.86 27.44 -18.63
CA PHE A 691 3.78 28.36 -18.96
C PHE A 691 2.39 27.74 -18.81
N ALA A 692 2.23 26.43 -19.04
CA ALA A 692 0.96 25.76 -18.87
C ALA A 692 0.62 25.50 -17.40
N MET A 693 1.62 25.14 -16.59
CA MET A 693 1.39 24.53 -15.29
C MET A 693 1.85 25.35 -14.10
N ARG A 694 2.78 26.29 -14.25
CA ARG A 694 3.32 27.06 -13.12
C ARG A 694 3.08 28.55 -13.26
N ASP A 695 3.29 29.11 -14.45
CA ASP A 695 3.13 30.54 -14.69
C ASP A 695 1.71 31.01 -14.33
N GLY A 696 1.63 32.02 -13.48
CA GLY A 696 0.38 32.62 -13.00
C GLY A 696 -0.28 31.90 -11.81
N LYS A 697 0.37 30.88 -11.20
CA LYS A 697 -0.20 30.07 -10.12
C LYS A 697 0.46 30.21 -8.74
#